data_AF-A0A9D7T284-F1
#
_entry.id   AF-A0A9D7T284-F1
#
_cell.length_a   1.000
_cell.length_b   1.000
_cell.length_c   1.000
_cell.angle_alpha   90.00
_cell.angle_beta   90.00
_cell.angle_gamma   90.00
#
_symmetry.space_group_name_H-M   'P 1'
#
loop_
_entity.id
_entity.type
_entity.pdbx_description
1 polymer ?
#
loop_
_entity_poly.entity_id
_entity_poly.type
_entity_poly.pdbx_seq_one_letter_code
_entity_poly.pdbx_strand_id
1 'polypeptide(L)'
;MKTSLALITRALLAIIGAGFFFQNYAAASTLTVDAGQPVTIAVTADGTQPFTYQWRKNGTAISGATRATYVIDSASTADSATYSAVVTNSVNYTVSDNAVLTVNAVVVVAPAITTQPASLTVTAGQSASFSITATGSPTLTYQWRKNGTAISGATNATYSITATTAADAANYSVVVTNSAGTATSNSATLTVSAVVVAPAITTQPTSLTVTAGQPASFSVTASGSAPLTYQWRKNGTAISGATNASYSITATTAADAANYSVVVTNSAGTATSNNAILTVSVVVVAPAITSQPASLTVTAGQPASFSVTASSSVPLTYQWRKNSTAISGATNATYSITATTAADAANYSVVVTNSAGSTTSSNATLTVNPAGTAPAISTQPASLTVTVGQSATLTVLASGSGALTYQWTKGGTAISGATSASYSLTSATSADAGSYAVIVTNSYGSTTSSTATLTVTQETSAFKPDASAASTTGGAAGSTVTVSTAANFKTYAESPTAYVINISGTIDLGGSVSIKSNKTIQGVDGASTIIGALDLSTGGVNNVIIRGLNITNPTATNAGGVGIIVRNATNIFITHCTLFNCASDLIEISDGADLVTVSWSEFYFATTHAGQRSSMRIGLAGSETKPLRVTLHHNWWSDRCDTNMPSSTYGYVHLFNNYFKASGSTSTTDARDNAQFFAEFNAYEQMNDPLSKQNVDTAKPAGRIRAISNLFTNCTGKAVDVGTDAVSTPAYSYELLPAEDVAIYSTQFAGNTAGATSGTPSARSASITGPAAAVVPGASFVLTAVPASFTGTSYQWRLNNFNISGATSSTYSVASMQAAHVGTYSVVIGTASGDYVVASPLAVSLGSSTSGDTGGSSSSSGSSSSSGSTTVTPAASSGSSGGGGAPGMGYLAALLLLSALRQLAHRNARKN
;
A
#
# COMPACT_ATOMS: atom_id res chain seq x y z
N MET A 1 14.01 163.37 104.53
CA MET A 1 13.80 164.69 105.15
C MET A 1 12.51 165.25 104.57
N LYS A 2 11.51 165.76 105.32
CA LYS A 2 11.36 165.96 106.78
C LYS A 2 10.04 165.28 107.21
N THR A 3 10.07 164.21 108.00
CA THR A 3 10.21 164.13 109.49
C THR A 3 9.00 164.63 110.27
N SER A 4 8.34 163.68 110.93
CA SER A 4 7.99 163.70 112.36
C SER A 4 7.84 165.08 113.04
N LEU A 5 6.62 165.60 113.03
CA LEU A 5 5.99 166.45 114.07
C LEU A 5 4.51 166.57 113.68
N ALA A 6 3.50 166.54 114.54
CA ALA A 6 3.48 166.59 116.00
C ALA A 6 2.41 165.61 116.52
N LEU A 7 2.81 164.59 117.28
CA LEU A 7 2.54 164.57 118.71
C LEU A 7 2.61 165.98 119.34
N ILE A 8 1.56 166.38 120.06
CA ILE A 8 1.38 167.69 120.76
C ILE A 8 0.80 168.81 119.88
N THR A 9 -0.44 168.59 119.41
CA THR A 9 -1.49 169.62 119.50
C THR A 9 -2.65 169.06 120.33
N ARG A 10 -2.59 169.34 121.65
CA ARG A 10 -3.68 169.90 122.49
C ARG A 10 -5.08 169.28 122.33
N ALA A 11 -5.70 168.61 123.31
CA ALA A 11 -5.83 168.90 124.75
C ALA A 11 -6.37 170.32 125.04
N LEU A 12 -7.56 170.40 125.66
CA LEU A 12 -8.56 171.49 125.58
C LEU A 12 -9.12 171.65 124.14
N LEU A 13 -10.44 171.69 123.91
CA LEU A 13 -11.52 172.14 124.81
C LEU A 13 -12.73 171.18 124.76
N ALA A 14 -13.33 170.92 125.92
CA ALA A 14 -14.63 170.25 126.02
C ALA A 14 -15.79 171.27 125.88
N ILE A 15 -17.04 170.75 125.84
CA ILE A 15 -18.33 171.44 126.06
C ILE A 15 -19.08 171.90 124.79
N ILE A 16 -20.26 171.28 124.58
CA ILE A 16 -21.32 171.52 123.56
C ILE A 16 -20.94 171.10 122.12
N GLY A 17 -21.67 170.24 121.41
CA GLY A 17 -22.90 169.48 121.75
C GLY A 17 -23.15 168.35 120.74
N ALA A 18 -24.05 167.41 121.06
CA ALA A 18 -24.22 166.18 120.30
C ALA A 18 -24.85 166.37 118.90
N GLY A 19 -24.34 165.64 117.91
CA GLY A 19 -24.90 165.55 116.54
C GLY A 19 -24.22 164.43 115.74
N PHE A 20 -25.00 163.45 115.30
CA PHE A 20 -24.51 162.24 114.62
C PHE A 20 -23.83 162.54 113.27
N PHE A 21 -22.68 161.91 113.01
CA PHE A 21 -22.10 161.81 111.67
C PHE A 21 -22.57 160.52 110.98
N PHE A 22 -22.97 160.63 109.71
CA PHE A 22 -22.93 159.52 108.76
C PHE A 22 -21.61 159.59 108.01
N GLN A 23 -20.80 158.53 108.09
CA GLN A 23 -19.53 158.43 107.37
C GLN A 23 -19.68 157.35 106.30
N ASN A 24 -19.90 157.78 105.05
CA ASN A 24 -20.13 156.85 103.92
C ASN A 24 -18.88 155.99 103.65
N TYR A 25 -19.04 154.67 103.68
CA TYR A 25 -18.06 153.68 103.24
C TYR A 25 -18.72 152.70 102.26
N ALA A 26 -18.66 153.00 100.96
CA ALA A 26 -18.81 152.01 99.88
C ALA A 26 -18.24 152.61 98.59
N ALA A 27 -17.13 152.08 98.09
CA ALA A 27 -16.54 152.53 96.83
C ALA A 27 -17.28 151.93 95.63
N ALA A 28 -17.39 152.69 94.54
CA ALA A 28 -17.87 152.19 93.24
C ALA A 28 -17.15 150.89 92.81
N SER A 29 -17.90 149.81 92.62
CA SER A 29 -17.36 148.48 92.30
C SER A 29 -17.83 147.96 90.94
N THR A 30 -16.91 147.45 90.10
CA THR A 30 -17.27 146.77 88.84
C THR A 30 -17.20 145.25 89.02
N LEU A 31 -18.23 144.54 88.57
CA LEU A 31 -18.32 143.08 88.54
C LEU A 31 -18.46 142.60 87.09
N THR A 32 -17.82 141.48 86.77
CA THR A 32 -17.92 140.82 85.46
C THR A 32 -18.07 139.32 85.65
N VAL A 33 -19.01 138.70 84.92
CA VAL A 33 -19.29 137.26 84.95
C VAL A 33 -19.55 136.73 83.54
N ASP A 34 -19.56 135.43 83.35
CA ASP A 34 -20.03 134.83 82.08
C ASP A 34 -21.53 134.50 82.17
N ALA A 35 -22.22 134.51 81.03
CA ALA A 35 -23.68 134.31 80.99
C ALA A 35 -24.08 132.96 81.61
N GLY A 36 -25.05 133.02 82.53
CA GLY A 36 -25.51 131.87 83.32
C GLY A 36 -24.91 131.76 84.72
N GLN A 37 -23.95 132.61 85.10
CA GLN A 37 -23.41 132.67 86.47
C GLN A 37 -24.24 133.61 87.38
N PRO A 38 -24.43 133.29 88.67
CA PRO A 38 -25.08 134.18 89.64
C PRO A 38 -24.18 135.38 90.01
N VAL A 39 -24.79 136.51 90.34
CA VAL A 39 -24.09 137.69 90.86
C VAL A 39 -24.90 138.41 91.95
N THR A 40 -24.21 138.91 92.97
CA THR A 40 -24.79 139.67 94.10
C THR A 40 -24.12 141.03 94.23
N ILE A 41 -24.93 142.07 94.36
CA ILE A 41 -24.51 143.46 94.61
C ILE A 41 -24.98 143.83 96.03
N ALA A 42 -24.13 144.49 96.82
CA ALA A 42 -24.39 144.80 98.22
C ALA A 42 -24.10 146.27 98.53
N VAL A 43 -24.82 146.83 99.50
CA VAL A 43 -24.54 148.13 100.10
C VAL A 43 -24.44 147.95 101.62
N THR A 44 -23.57 148.73 102.26
CA THR A 44 -23.45 148.79 103.72
C THR A 44 -23.68 150.24 104.14
N ALA A 45 -24.35 150.45 105.28
CA ALA A 45 -24.67 151.77 105.80
C ALA A 45 -24.55 151.76 107.32
N ASP A 46 -23.90 152.80 107.86
CA ASP A 46 -23.62 152.97 109.30
C ASP A 46 -24.25 154.28 109.81
N GLY A 47 -24.85 154.21 111.00
CA GLY A 47 -25.51 155.34 111.65
C GLY A 47 -26.80 154.93 112.38
N THR A 48 -27.63 155.91 112.73
CA THR A 48 -28.83 155.67 113.56
C THR A 48 -29.88 154.85 112.81
N GLN A 49 -30.15 153.65 113.31
CA GLN A 49 -31.18 152.74 112.79
C GLN A 49 -32.60 153.18 113.19
N PRO A 50 -33.67 152.71 112.50
CA PRO A 50 -33.69 151.74 111.40
C PRO A 50 -33.31 152.31 110.03
N PHE A 51 -32.71 151.45 109.19
CA PHE A 51 -32.48 151.73 107.77
C PHE A 51 -33.52 151.09 106.88
N THR A 52 -33.98 151.82 105.87
CA THR A 52 -34.69 151.28 104.71
C THR A 52 -33.86 151.47 103.45
N TYR A 53 -33.92 150.51 102.55
CA TYR A 53 -33.12 150.50 101.31
C TYR A 53 -34.06 150.57 100.10
N GLN A 54 -33.55 151.08 98.97
CA GLN A 54 -34.20 150.96 97.67
C GLN A 54 -33.13 150.93 96.57
N TRP A 55 -32.90 149.75 95.99
CA TRP A 55 -31.98 149.60 94.85
C TRP A 55 -32.52 150.25 93.57
N ARG A 56 -31.60 150.64 92.70
CA ARG A 56 -31.84 151.28 91.41
C ARG A 56 -30.97 150.63 90.34
N LYS A 57 -31.52 150.36 89.14
CA LYS A 57 -30.77 149.99 87.93
C LYS A 57 -30.75 151.22 87.01
N ASN A 58 -29.57 151.69 86.63
CA ASN A 58 -29.35 152.93 85.86
C ASN A 58 -30.16 154.13 86.41
N GLY A 59 -30.10 154.35 87.73
CA GLY A 59 -30.79 155.44 88.44
C GLY A 59 -32.29 155.24 88.72
N THR A 60 -32.95 154.29 88.06
CA THR A 60 -34.40 153.99 88.23
C THR A 60 -34.63 152.94 89.30
N ALA A 61 -35.57 153.17 90.23
CA ALA A 61 -35.88 152.24 91.32
C ALA A 61 -36.34 150.85 90.85
N ILE A 62 -35.73 149.81 91.41
CA ILE A 62 -36.11 148.41 91.17
C ILE A 62 -37.21 148.05 92.16
N SER A 63 -38.44 147.85 91.68
CA SER A 63 -39.60 147.57 92.55
C SER A 63 -39.33 146.38 93.49
N GLY A 64 -39.64 146.54 94.77
CA GLY A 64 -39.47 145.51 95.81
C GLY A 64 -38.02 145.26 96.28
N ALA A 65 -37.01 145.86 95.66
CA ALA A 65 -35.61 145.66 96.02
C ALA A 65 -35.19 146.52 97.25
N THR A 66 -35.73 146.19 98.42
CA THR A 66 -35.65 147.00 99.66
C THR A 66 -34.71 146.45 100.73
N ARG A 67 -33.85 145.49 100.37
CA ARG A 67 -32.82 144.89 101.24
C ARG A 67 -31.45 145.53 100.99
N ALA A 68 -30.51 145.35 101.92
CA ALA A 68 -29.12 145.79 101.77
C ALA A 68 -28.34 145.08 100.63
N THR A 69 -28.93 144.07 99.98
CA THR A 69 -28.35 143.35 98.83
C THR A 69 -29.37 143.16 97.71
N TYR A 70 -28.88 143.05 96.48
CA TYR A 70 -29.63 142.71 95.28
C TYR A 70 -28.92 141.56 94.55
N VAL A 71 -29.66 140.52 94.17
CA VAL A 71 -29.12 139.27 93.60
C VAL A 71 -29.74 139.02 92.22
N ILE A 72 -28.92 138.51 91.30
CA ILE A 72 -29.33 138.02 89.99
C ILE A 72 -28.80 136.57 89.89
N ASP A 73 -29.67 135.58 90.03
CA ASP A 73 -29.28 134.17 90.18
C ASP A 73 -28.70 133.53 88.91
N SER A 74 -28.96 134.13 87.74
CA SER A 74 -28.38 133.73 86.46
C SER A 74 -28.24 134.96 85.59
N ALA A 75 -27.05 135.55 85.59
CA ALA A 75 -26.79 136.79 84.88
C ALA A 75 -26.88 136.57 83.37
N SER A 76 -27.74 137.34 82.70
CA SER A 76 -27.82 137.43 81.25
C SER A 76 -27.04 138.64 80.74
N THR A 77 -26.77 138.70 79.42
CA THR A 77 -26.13 139.87 78.82
C THR A 77 -26.93 141.18 79.05
N ALA A 78 -28.25 141.08 79.22
CA ALA A 78 -29.16 142.20 79.53
C ALA A 78 -29.08 142.70 81.00
N ASP A 79 -28.37 141.99 81.86
CA ASP A 79 -28.15 142.41 83.25
C ASP A 79 -26.98 143.39 83.41
N SER A 80 -26.15 143.52 82.37
CA SER A 80 -25.05 144.49 82.30
C SER A 80 -25.56 145.94 82.44
N ALA A 81 -25.34 146.58 83.59
CA ALA A 81 -25.85 147.92 83.91
C ALA A 81 -25.15 148.53 85.13
N THR A 82 -25.45 149.80 85.45
CA THR A 82 -25.12 150.41 86.74
C THR A 82 -26.21 150.14 87.79
N TYR A 83 -25.80 149.93 89.04
CA TYR A 83 -26.66 149.67 90.18
C TYR A 83 -26.27 150.53 91.39
N SER A 84 -27.22 151.16 92.06
CA SER A 84 -26.99 151.98 93.26
C SER A 84 -28.15 151.82 94.25
N ALA A 85 -27.91 151.98 95.55
CA ALA A 85 -28.94 151.90 96.57
C ALA A 85 -29.19 153.26 97.22
N VAL A 86 -30.47 153.65 97.34
CA VAL A 86 -30.87 154.69 98.30
C VAL A 86 -30.95 154.04 99.67
N VAL A 87 -30.40 154.68 100.69
CA VAL A 87 -30.52 154.27 102.08
C VAL A 87 -31.07 155.42 102.91
N THR A 88 -32.14 155.17 103.65
CA THR A 88 -32.91 156.18 104.38
C THR A 88 -33.06 155.76 105.84
N ASN A 89 -33.00 156.71 106.78
CA ASN A 89 -33.40 156.51 108.16
C ASN A 89 -34.43 157.56 108.61
N SER A 90 -34.71 157.64 109.91
CA SER A 90 -35.68 158.60 110.47
C SER A 90 -35.26 160.08 110.39
N VAL A 91 -34.04 160.39 109.94
CA VAL A 91 -33.47 161.75 109.92
C VAL A 91 -33.16 162.22 108.49
N ASN A 92 -32.59 161.36 107.64
CA ASN A 92 -32.18 161.73 106.28
C ASN A 92 -32.06 160.50 105.36
N TYR A 93 -31.72 160.72 104.09
CA TYR A 93 -31.31 159.69 103.14
C TYR A 93 -29.96 160.00 102.49
N THR A 94 -29.31 158.95 101.99
CA THR A 94 -28.14 159.01 101.10
C THR A 94 -28.35 158.07 99.91
N VAL A 95 -27.56 158.22 98.86
CA VAL A 95 -27.47 157.24 97.77
C VAL A 95 -26.03 156.71 97.73
N SER A 96 -25.85 155.41 97.49
CA SER A 96 -24.54 154.82 97.29
C SER A 96 -23.92 155.25 95.96
N ASP A 97 -22.61 155.05 95.84
CA ASP A 97 -21.95 155.00 94.54
C ASP A 97 -22.59 153.93 93.63
N ASN A 98 -22.40 154.08 92.31
CA ASN A 98 -22.83 153.10 91.32
C ASN A 98 -21.84 151.92 91.26
N ALA A 99 -22.36 150.70 91.26
CA ALA A 99 -21.66 149.48 90.88
C ALA A 99 -21.99 149.10 89.42
N VAL A 100 -21.01 148.69 88.62
CA VAL A 100 -21.19 148.30 87.20
C VAL A 100 -21.18 146.79 87.05
N LEU A 101 -22.16 146.18 86.38
CA LEU A 101 -22.17 144.77 85.99
C LEU A 101 -21.90 144.61 84.48
N THR A 102 -21.20 143.55 84.08
CA THR A 102 -20.95 143.16 82.67
C THR A 102 -20.97 141.63 82.52
N VAL A 103 -21.51 141.11 81.42
CA VAL A 103 -21.73 139.66 81.22
C VAL A 103 -21.32 139.16 79.81
N ASN A 104 -20.51 138.09 79.70
CA ASN A 104 -19.94 137.56 78.42
C ASN A 104 -20.58 136.24 77.91
N ALA A 105 -20.13 135.70 76.75
CA ALA A 105 -20.66 134.47 76.10
C ALA A 105 -19.56 133.45 75.65
N VAL A 106 -19.94 132.19 75.35
CA VAL A 106 -19.03 131.00 75.21
C VAL A 106 -19.17 130.25 73.84
N VAL A 107 -18.12 129.56 73.35
CA VAL A 107 -18.02 128.91 72.00
C VAL A 107 -17.41 127.49 72.04
N VAL A 108 -17.72 126.59 71.06
CA VAL A 108 -17.34 125.14 71.01
C VAL A 108 -16.89 124.68 69.59
N VAL A 109 -16.06 123.62 69.45
CA VAL A 109 -15.43 123.17 68.17
C VAL A 109 -15.63 121.67 67.83
N ALA A 110 -15.90 121.34 66.56
CA ALA A 110 -16.20 120.00 66.02
C ALA A 110 -14.98 119.05 65.89
N PRO A 111 -15.18 117.72 65.64
CA PRO A 111 -14.09 116.75 65.52
C PRO A 111 -13.42 116.75 64.13
N ALA A 112 -12.13 116.41 64.08
CA ALA A 112 -11.38 116.14 62.85
C ALA A 112 -10.44 114.95 63.04
N ILE A 113 -10.37 114.04 62.06
CA ILE A 113 -9.47 112.88 62.08
C ILE A 113 -8.15 113.26 61.40
N THR A 114 -7.06 113.25 62.18
CA THR A 114 -5.71 113.66 61.74
C THR A 114 -4.83 112.50 61.31
N THR A 115 -5.21 111.26 61.61
CA THR A 115 -4.53 110.04 61.12
C THR A 115 -5.56 108.99 60.74
N GLN A 116 -5.50 108.54 59.49
CA GLN A 116 -6.42 107.56 58.89
C GLN A 116 -5.95 106.12 59.16
N PRO A 117 -6.84 105.12 59.17
CA PRO A 117 -6.43 103.73 59.31
C PRO A 117 -5.75 103.22 58.03
N ALA A 118 -4.78 102.32 58.17
CA ALA A 118 -4.05 101.71 57.07
C ALA A 118 -4.58 100.31 56.71
N SER A 119 -4.64 99.98 55.42
CA SER A 119 -4.98 98.63 54.94
C SER A 119 -3.93 97.59 55.34
N LEU A 120 -4.35 96.36 55.59
CA LEU A 120 -3.50 95.25 56.04
C LEU A 120 -3.70 94.00 55.19
N THR A 121 -2.63 93.23 54.99
CA THR A 121 -2.68 91.86 54.47
C THR A 121 -2.05 90.91 55.48
N VAL A 122 -2.77 89.87 55.87
CA VAL A 122 -2.34 88.88 56.86
C VAL A 122 -2.70 87.46 56.41
N THR A 123 -2.04 86.44 56.94
CA THR A 123 -2.44 85.04 56.73
C THR A 123 -3.51 84.65 57.75
N ALA A 124 -4.48 83.83 57.37
CA ALA A 124 -5.50 83.32 58.29
C ALA A 124 -4.87 82.72 59.56
N GLY A 125 -5.37 83.13 60.72
CA GLY A 125 -4.82 82.83 62.05
C GLY A 125 -3.93 83.92 62.64
N GLN A 126 -3.38 84.85 61.83
CA GLN A 126 -2.61 86.01 62.32
C GLN A 126 -3.53 87.15 62.80
N SER A 127 -3.02 88.02 63.66
CA SER A 127 -3.73 89.20 64.16
C SER A 127 -3.68 90.40 63.20
N ALA A 128 -4.71 91.24 63.20
CA ALA A 128 -4.77 92.52 62.47
C ALA A 128 -5.28 93.66 63.36
N SER A 129 -4.83 94.90 63.15
CA SER A 129 -5.23 96.06 63.98
C SER A 129 -5.29 97.37 63.19
N PHE A 130 -6.39 98.11 63.37
CA PHE A 130 -6.63 99.42 62.75
C PHE A 130 -6.70 100.51 63.83
N SER A 131 -6.00 101.63 63.63
CA SER A 131 -5.93 102.74 64.58
C SER A 131 -6.10 104.09 63.89
N ILE A 132 -6.60 105.09 64.61
CA ILE A 132 -6.68 106.49 64.16
C ILE A 132 -6.20 107.49 65.22
N THR A 133 -6.13 108.77 64.84
CA THR A 133 -5.99 109.89 65.78
C THR A 133 -6.96 111.01 65.37
N ALA A 134 -7.56 111.68 66.35
CA ALA A 134 -8.56 112.74 66.13
C ALA A 134 -8.46 113.87 67.17
N THR A 135 -8.87 115.07 66.76
CA THR A 135 -8.89 116.31 67.56
C THR A 135 -10.29 116.91 67.59
N GLY A 136 -10.63 117.73 68.60
CA GLY A 136 -11.89 118.47 68.70
C GLY A 136 -12.20 118.86 70.16
N SER A 137 -13.26 119.64 70.41
CA SER A 137 -13.68 119.92 71.80
C SER A 137 -14.13 118.61 72.50
N PRO A 138 -13.82 118.42 73.79
CA PRO A 138 -14.27 117.24 74.52
C PRO A 138 -15.79 117.24 74.74
N THR A 139 -16.45 116.09 74.85
CA THR A 139 -15.92 114.72 74.75
C THR A 139 -16.03 114.15 73.33
N LEU A 140 -14.96 113.53 72.82
CA LEU A 140 -14.98 112.75 71.58
C LEU A 140 -15.43 111.31 71.86
N THR A 141 -16.27 110.76 70.99
CA THR A 141 -16.72 109.35 71.02
C THR A 141 -16.42 108.67 69.68
N TYR A 142 -16.07 107.38 69.68
CA TYR A 142 -15.67 106.63 68.48
C TYR A 142 -16.64 105.47 68.20
N GLN A 143 -16.78 105.07 66.94
CA GLN A 143 -17.49 103.86 66.54
C GLN A 143 -16.92 103.27 65.24
N TRP A 144 -16.26 102.11 65.34
CA TRP A 144 -15.75 101.37 64.16
C TRP A 144 -16.86 100.67 63.39
N ARG A 145 -16.60 100.41 62.11
CA ARG A 145 -17.53 99.85 61.14
C ARG A 145 -16.82 98.83 60.25
N LYS A 146 -17.49 97.72 59.91
CA LYS A 146 -17.06 96.72 58.93
C LYS A 146 -18.02 96.79 57.73
N ASN A 147 -17.50 97.06 56.53
CA ASN A 147 -18.28 97.32 55.31
C ASN A 147 -19.42 98.34 55.50
N GLY A 148 -19.17 99.38 56.30
CA GLY A 148 -20.15 100.44 56.62
C GLY A 148 -21.06 100.16 57.83
N THR A 149 -21.20 98.91 58.26
CA THR A 149 -22.03 98.53 59.42
C THR A 149 -21.26 98.66 60.73
N ALA A 150 -21.85 99.27 61.76
CA ALA A 150 -21.21 99.45 63.07
C ALA A 150 -20.84 98.11 63.73
N ILE A 151 -19.62 98.03 64.27
CA ILE A 151 -19.11 96.88 65.02
C ILE A 151 -19.45 97.08 66.49
N SER A 152 -20.26 96.18 67.07
CA SER A 152 -20.68 96.28 68.47
C SER A 152 -19.47 96.33 69.42
N GLY A 153 -19.49 97.26 70.38
CA GLY A 153 -18.43 97.45 71.37
C GLY A 153 -17.13 98.10 70.88
N ALA A 154 -16.97 98.36 69.58
CA ALA A 154 -15.74 98.92 69.03
C ALA A 154 -15.72 100.46 69.10
N THR A 155 -15.59 100.99 70.33
CA THR A 155 -15.73 102.42 70.66
C THR A 155 -14.42 103.14 71.06
N ASN A 156 -13.27 102.49 70.84
CA ASN A 156 -11.94 103.05 71.07
C ASN A 156 -11.32 103.61 69.78
N ALA A 157 -10.26 104.41 69.89
CA ALA A 157 -9.48 104.90 68.74
C ALA A 157 -8.70 103.79 67.97
N THR A 158 -8.76 102.54 68.44
CA THR A 158 -8.13 101.37 67.82
C THR A 158 -9.08 100.17 67.89
N TYR A 159 -9.08 99.34 66.85
CA TYR A 159 -9.86 98.10 66.73
C TYR A 159 -8.97 96.96 66.21
N SER A 160 -8.97 95.82 66.91
CA SER A 160 -8.08 94.68 66.63
C SER A 160 -8.84 93.37 66.52
N ILE A 161 -8.33 92.47 65.67
CA ILE A 161 -8.83 91.10 65.45
C ILE A 161 -7.67 90.16 65.78
N THR A 162 -7.81 89.32 66.81
CA THR A 162 -6.69 88.52 67.36
C THR A 162 -6.25 87.38 66.45
N ALA A 163 -7.18 86.71 65.78
CA ALA A 163 -6.91 85.63 64.83
C ALA A 163 -7.88 85.78 63.65
N THR A 164 -7.35 86.23 62.51
CA THR A 164 -8.18 86.55 61.34
C THR A 164 -8.64 85.30 60.59
N THR A 165 -9.87 85.34 60.11
CA THR A 165 -10.46 84.32 59.23
C THR A 165 -10.73 84.92 57.84
N ALA A 166 -11.03 84.08 56.84
CA ALA A 166 -11.45 84.59 55.53
C ALA A 166 -12.68 85.51 55.60
N ALA A 167 -13.55 85.33 56.60
CA ALA A 167 -14.72 86.18 56.84
C ALA A 167 -14.36 87.57 57.40
N ASP A 168 -13.11 87.79 57.84
CA ASP A 168 -12.62 89.08 58.32
C ASP A 168 -12.09 89.99 57.21
N ALA A 169 -11.87 89.46 56.00
CA ALA A 169 -11.51 90.27 54.86
C ALA A 169 -12.65 91.24 54.49
N ALA A 170 -12.46 92.53 54.77
CA ALA A 170 -13.47 93.57 54.67
C ALA A 170 -12.84 94.98 54.73
N ASN A 171 -13.63 96.00 54.42
CA ASN A 171 -13.26 97.40 54.61
C ASN A 171 -13.67 97.90 56.00
N TYR A 172 -12.73 98.46 56.75
CA TYR A 172 -12.92 98.98 58.10
C TYR A 172 -12.80 100.51 58.13
N SER A 173 -13.73 101.19 58.80
CA SER A 173 -13.67 102.65 59.02
C SER A 173 -14.19 103.00 60.41
N VAL A 174 -13.97 104.24 60.86
CA VAL A 174 -14.42 104.73 62.18
C VAL A 174 -15.07 106.11 62.05
N VAL A 175 -16.05 106.37 62.90
CA VAL A 175 -16.68 107.70 63.03
C VAL A 175 -16.43 108.26 64.43
N VAL A 176 -16.09 109.55 64.47
CA VAL A 176 -15.75 110.31 65.68
C VAL A 176 -16.75 111.44 65.85
N THR A 177 -17.35 111.59 67.03
CA THR A 177 -18.48 112.50 67.29
C THR A 177 -18.28 113.32 68.57
N ASN A 178 -18.66 114.60 68.53
CA ASN A 178 -18.87 115.46 69.71
C ASN A 178 -20.14 116.34 69.53
N SER A 179 -20.40 117.23 70.49
CA SER A 179 -21.58 118.13 70.47
C SER A 179 -21.62 119.15 69.32
N ALA A 180 -20.50 119.39 68.64
CA ALA A 180 -20.39 120.33 67.53
C ALA A 180 -20.30 119.66 66.14
N GLY A 181 -20.19 118.32 66.06
CA GLY A 181 -20.22 117.61 64.78
C GLY A 181 -19.67 116.18 64.79
N THR A 182 -19.47 115.63 63.58
CA THR A 182 -18.91 114.29 63.37
C THR A 182 -17.86 114.28 62.25
N ALA A 183 -16.90 113.36 62.32
CA ALA A 183 -15.91 113.08 61.29
C ALA A 183 -15.84 111.57 61.01
N THR A 184 -15.71 111.17 59.74
CA THR A 184 -15.61 109.76 59.32
C THR A 184 -14.24 109.50 58.69
N SER A 185 -13.62 108.37 59.01
CA SER A 185 -12.33 107.97 58.43
C SER A 185 -12.50 107.42 57.00
N ASN A 186 -11.39 107.41 56.27
CA ASN A 186 -11.25 106.56 55.08
C ASN A 186 -11.44 105.07 55.46
N SER A 187 -11.79 104.26 54.48
CA SER A 187 -11.83 102.80 54.61
C SER A 187 -10.43 102.19 54.46
N ALA A 188 -10.05 101.34 55.40
CA ALA A 188 -8.87 100.48 55.35
C ALA A 188 -9.28 99.03 55.06
N THR A 189 -8.67 98.39 54.07
CA THR A 189 -9.01 97.03 53.65
C THR A 189 -8.21 96.00 54.45
N LEU A 190 -8.86 95.00 55.03
CA LEU A 190 -8.23 93.77 55.49
C LEU A 190 -8.27 92.72 54.37
N THR A 191 -7.11 92.17 54.01
CA THR A 191 -6.99 90.99 53.15
C THR A 191 -6.46 89.82 53.97
N VAL A 192 -7.12 88.65 53.88
CA VAL A 192 -6.74 87.45 54.63
C VAL A 192 -6.39 86.31 53.67
N SER A 193 -5.11 85.98 53.57
CA SER A 193 -4.57 84.92 52.70
C SER A 193 -4.67 83.53 53.36
N ALA A 194 -4.93 82.49 52.57
CA ALA A 194 -4.99 81.12 53.06
C ALA A 194 -3.59 80.52 53.35
N VAL A 195 -3.54 79.53 54.25
CA VAL A 195 -2.33 78.74 54.53
C VAL A 195 -2.14 77.68 53.44
N VAL A 196 -0.93 77.59 52.88
CA VAL A 196 -0.57 76.58 51.87
C VAL A 196 0.24 75.46 52.54
N VAL A 197 -0.19 74.21 52.35
CA VAL A 197 0.42 73.01 52.94
C VAL A 197 1.19 72.25 51.86
N ALA A 198 2.45 71.89 52.13
CA ALA A 198 3.30 71.11 51.22
C ALA A 198 2.71 69.70 50.95
N PRO A 199 3.08 69.04 49.84
CA PRO A 199 2.54 67.72 49.53
C PRO A 199 3.04 66.68 50.53
N ALA A 200 2.19 65.74 50.93
CA ALA A 200 2.56 64.58 51.72
C ALA A 200 1.94 63.32 51.09
N ILE A 201 2.77 62.32 50.82
CA ILE A 201 2.29 61.05 50.24
C ILE A 201 1.67 60.21 51.36
N THR A 202 0.35 60.05 51.32
CA THR A 202 -0.45 59.32 52.31
C THR A 202 -0.62 57.84 51.94
N THR A 203 -0.49 57.49 50.66
CA THR A 203 -0.44 56.10 50.19
C THR A 203 0.72 55.94 49.20
N GLN A 204 1.70 55.13 49.57
CA GLN A 204 2.87 54.81 48.75
C GLN A 204 2.48 53.82 47.61
N PRO A 205 3.16 53.87 46.45
CA PRO A 205 3.02 52.84 45.43
C PRO A 205 3.54 51.49 45.93
N THR A 206 2.87 50.41 45.54
CA THR A 206 3.22 49.03 45.91
C THR A 206 4.05 48.35 44.82
N SER A 207 5.00 47.50 45.23
CA SER A 207 5.72 46.62 44.29
C SER A 207 4.77 45.62 43.63
N LEU A 208 5.04 45.28 42.37
CA LEU A 208 4.24 44.38 41.55
C LEU A 208 5.11 43.27 40.95
N THR A 209 4.56 42.06 40.90
CA THR A 209 5.10 40.97 40.08
C THR A 209 4.07 40.61 39.02
N VAL A 210 4.47 40.70 37.75
CA VAL A 210 3.61 40.43 36.59
C VAL A 210 4.30 39.50 35.60
N THR A 211 3.53 38.79 34.79
CA THR A 211 4.06 38.05 33.65
C THR A 211 4.25 38.99 32.46
N ALA A 212 5.33 38.83 31.69
CA ALA A 212 5.53 39.58 30.46
C ALA A 212 4.29 39.53 29.53
N GLY A 213 3.89 40.69 29.02
CA GLY A 213 2.65 40.90 28.25
C GLY A 213 1.46 41.35 29.09
N GLN A 214 1.46 41.13 30.41
CA GLN A 214 0.40 41.65 31.30
C GLN A 214 0.63 43.13 31.63
N PRO A 215 -0.45 43.89 31.90
CA PRO A 215 -0.34 45.27 32.35
C PRO A 215 0.20 45.38 33.78
N ALA A 216 0.89 46.47 34.07
CA ALA A 216 1.27 46.87 35.43
C ALA A 216 0.86 48.32 35.68
N SER A 217 0.34 48.65 36.87
CA SER A 217 -0.11 50.00 37.20
C SER A 217 0.28 50.38 38.62
N PHE A 218 1.05 51.46 38.75
CA PHE A 218 1.40 52.07 40.02
C PHE A 218 0.49 53.27 40.28
N SER A 219 0.10 53.47 41.54
CA SER A 219 -0.68 54.62 41.98
C SER A 219 -0.10 55.20 43.26
N VAL A 220 -0.36 56.49 43.49
CA VAL A 220 -0.01 57.20 44.71
C VAL A 220 -1.21 58.01 45.17
N THR A 221 -1.38 58.17 46.48
CA THR A 221 -2.29 59.18 47.05
C THR A 221 -1.46 60.19 47.81
N ALA A 222 -1.71 61.48 47.56
CA ALA A 222 -1.05 62.58 48.25
C ALA A 222 -2.07 63.60 48.75
N SER A 223 -1.81 64.13 49.94
CA SER A 223 -2.46 65.32 50.50
C SER A 223 -1.57 66.55 50.32
N GLY A 224 -2.10 67.73 50.64
CA GLY A 224 -1.44 69.03 50.45
C GLY A 224 -2.38 70.03 49.76
N SER A 225 -2.00 71.30 49.73
CA SER A 225 -2.78 72.32 49.01
C SER A 225 -2.69 72.11 47.50
N ALA A 226 -3.82 72.27 46.80
CA ALA A 226 -3.86 72.21 45.34
C ALA A 226 -3.22 73.47 44.70
N PRO A 227 -2.70 73.37 43.45
CA PRO A 227 -2.62 72.17 42.62
C PRO A 227 -1.45 71.26 43.02
N LEU A 228 -1.71 69.94 43.03
CA LEU A 228 -0.65 68.92 43.12
C LEU A 228 -0.26 68.48 41.71
N THR A 229 1.05 68.46 41.43
CA THR A 229 1.61 67.96 40.16
C THR A 229 2.44 66.71 40.42
N TYR A 230 2.40 65.74 39.52
CA TYR A 230 3.07 64.44 39.67
C TYR A 230 4.14 64.26 38.59
N GLN A 231 5.18 63.49 38.88
CA GLN A 231 6.16 63.03 37.88
C GLN A 231 6.70 61.65 38.28
N TRP A 232 6.36 60.62 37.52
CA TRP A 232 6.90 59.26 37.73
C TRP A 232 8.32 59.11 37.19
N ARG A 233 9.07 58.18 37.77
CA ARG A 233 10.48 57.90 37.50
C ARG A 233 10.72 56.40 37.41
N LYS A 234 11.56 55.95 36.47
CA LYS A 234 12.09 54.58 36.35
C LYS A 234 13.58 54.61 36.66
N ASN A 235 14.01 53.84 37.66
CA ASN A 235 15.39 53.83 38.21
C ASN A 235 15.93 55.24 38.51
N GLY A 236 15.09 56.14 39.03
CA GLY A 236 15.45 57.52 39.36
C GLY A 236 15.32 58.54 38.20
N THR A 237 15.18 58.09 36.96
CA THR A 237 15.05 58.96 35.78
C THR A 237 13.58 59.25 35.47
N ALA A 238 13.23 60.51 35.18
CA ALA A 238 11.85 60.91 34.85
C ALA A 238 11.31 60.20 33.61
N ILE A 239 10.07 59.70 33.69
CA ILE A 239 9.34 59.08 32.59
C ILE A 239 8.55 60.19 31.87
N SER A 240 8.84 60.40 30.59
CA SER A 240 8.17 61.46 29.80
C SER A 240 6.65 61.27 29.79
N GLY A 241 5.91 62.37 30.02
CA GLY A 241 4.44 62.40 30.02
C GLY A 241 3.75 61.73 31.22
N ALA A 242 4.49 61.10 32.14
CA ALA A 242 3.91 60.40 33.28
C ALA A 242 3.60 61.35 34.46
N THR A 243 2.61 62.23 34.28
CA THR A 243 2.30 63.34 35.19
C THR A 243 1.00 63.20 35.99
N ASN A 244 0.42 62.01 36.01
CA ASN A 244 -0.81 61.68 36.76
C ASN A 244 -0.49 61.01 38.11
N ALA A 245 -1.49 60.94 39.00
CA ALA A 245 -1.39 60.20 40.27
C ALA A 245 -1.24 58.67 40.09
N SER A 246 -1.36 58.17 38.86
CA SER A 246 -1.04 56.79 38.47
C SER A 246 -0.19 56.74 37.21
N TYR A 247 0.57 55.66 37.06
CA TYR A 247 1.35 55.35 35.87
C TYR A 247 1.17 53.87 35.52
N SER A 248 0.80 53.60 34.26
CA SER A 248 0.48 52.25 33.78
C SER A 248 1.33 51.90 32.56
N ILE A 249 1.79 50.65 32.53
CA ILE A 249 2.44 50.00 31.39
C ILE A 249 1.44 48.99 30.85
N THR A 250 0.98 49.16 29.60
CA THR A 250 -0.12 48.37 29.02
C THR A 250 0.24 46.90 28.79
N ALA A 251 1.48 46.63 28.39
CA ALA A 251 2.01 45.28 28.21
C ALA A 251 3.48 45.29 28.62
N THR A 252 3.82 44.64 29.73
CA THR A 252 5.17 44.68 30.29
C THR A 252 6.15 43.78 29.55
N THR A 253 7.41 44.22 29.44
CA THR A 253 8.52 43.42 28.91
C THR A 253 9.56 43.16 30.00
N ALA A 254 10.51 42.24 29.77
CA ALA A 254 11.62 42.03 30.71
C ALA A 254 12.43 43.32 30.97
N ALA A 255 12.48 44.25 30.01
CA ALA A 255 13.13 45.55 30.15
C ALA A 255 12.35 46.55 31.02
N ASP A 256 11.12 46.23 31.43
CA ASP A 256 10.30 47.05 32.33
C ASP A 256 10.52 46.77 33.80
N ALA A 257 11.17 45.64 34.13
CA ALA A 257 11.58 45.32 35.48
C ALA A 257 12.57 46.36 36.03
N ALA A 258 12.13 47.15 37.00
CA ALA A 258 12.84 48.34 37.50
C ALA A 258 12.21 48.85 38.81
N ASN A 259 12.88 49.81 39.45
CA ASN A 259 12.34 50.58 40.56
C ASN A 259 11.56 51.79 40.02
N TYR A 260 10.30 51.93 40.43
CA TYR A 260 9.43 53.06 40.09
C TYR A 260 9.16 53.94 41.32
N SER A 261 9.26 55.26 41.17
CA SER A 261 8.85 56.23 42.20
C SER A 261 8.20 57.46 41.56
N VAL A 262 7.50 58.25 42.36
CA VAL A 262 6.83 59.48 41.92
C VAL A 262 7.22 60.66 42.81
N VAL A 263 7.40 61.82 42.18
CA VAL A 263 7.53 63.10 42.87
C VAL A 263 6.19 63.82 42.79
N VAL A 264 5.69 64.32 43.93
CA VAL A 264 4.49 65.16 44.02
C VAL A 264 4.89 66.55 44.46
N THR A 265 4.49 67.59 43.73
CA THR A 265 4.95 68.97 43.91
C THR A 265 3.79 69.96 43.98
N ASN A 266 3.87 70.94 44.88
CA ASN A 266 3.08 72.18 44.86
C ASN A 266 3.96 73.38 45.24
N SER A 267 3.38 74.58 45.36
CA SER A 267 4.12 75.82 45.66
C SER A 267 4.76 75.87 47.06
N ALA A 268 4.41 74.97 47.98
CA ALA A 268 4.97 74.87 49.32
C ALA A 268 6.01 73.74 49.47
N GLY A 269 6.22 72.88 48.47
CA GLY A 269 7.29 71.89 48.48
C GLY A 269 7.06 70.64 47.61
N THR A 270 7.89 69.62 47.85
CA THR A 270 7.87 68.34 47.13
C THR A 270 7.90 67.15 48.07
N ALA A 271 7.14 66.09 47.77
CA ALA A 271 7.29 64.76 48.36
C ALA A 271 7.75 63.74 47.31
N THR A 272 8.67 62.86 47.66
CA THR A 272 9.09 61.70 46.84
C THR A 272 8.55 60.43 47.47
N SER A 273 7.98 59.53 46.65
CA SER A 273 7.56 58.21 47.12
C SER A 273 8.75 57.30 47.39
N ASN A 274 8.50 56.25 48.18
CA ASN A 274 9.36 55.07 48.18
C ASN A 274 9.41 54.44 46.77
N ASN A 275 10.46 53.65 46.50
CA ASN A 275 10.54 52.85 45.28
C ASN A 275 9.60 51.64 45.39
N ALA A 276 8.71 51.49 44.41
CA ALA A 276 7.98 50.26 44.12
C ALA A 276 8.76 49.44 43.08
N ILE A 277 8.95 48.15 43.32
CA ILE A 277 9.69 47.27 42.40
C ILE A 277 8.71 46.66 41.40
N LEU A 278 8.97 46.77 40.10
CA LEU A 278 8.35 45.91 39.09
C LEU A 278 9.23 44.69 38.86
N THR A 279 8.71 43.50 39.14
CA THR A 279 9.30 42.23 38.69
C THR A 279 8.50 41.74 37.50
N VAL A 280 9.15 41.58 36.34
CA VAL A 280 8.51 41.01 35.14
C VAL A 280 9.02 39.59 34.93
N SER A 281 8.22 38.62 35.34
CA SER A 281 8.51 37.20 35.15
C SER A 281 8.26 36.80 33.70
N VAL A 282 9.27 36.26 33.02
CA VAL A 282 9.06 35.53 31.77
C VAL A 282 8.63 34.11 32.11
N VAL A 283 7.41 33.73 31.71
CA VAL A 283 6.96 32.34 31.80
C VAL A 283 7.68 31.54 30.71
N VAL A 284 8.79 30.92 31.09
CA VAL A 284 9.39 29.85 30.28
C VAL A 284 8.52 28.61 30.49
N VAL A 285 7.88 28.16 29.42
CA VAL A 285 7.14 26.88 29.39
C VAL A 285 8.06 25.76 28.92
N ALA A 286 7.73 24.51 29.25
CA ALA A 286 8.36 23.35 28.63
C ALA A 286 8.19 23.40 27.10
N PRO A 287 9.10 22.82 26.30
CA PRO A 287 9.09 22.97 24.84
C PRO A 287 7.78 22.47 24.21
N ALA A 288 7.17 23.25 23.33
CA ALA A 288 6.00 22.79 22.58
C ALA A 288 6.46 22.20 21.24
N ILE A 289 6.28 20.90 21.05
CA ILE A 289 6.56 20.21 19.78
C ILE A 289 5.51 20.63 18.75
N THR A 290 5.93 21.41 17.75
CA THR A 290 5.08 21.97 16.70
C THR A 290 5.02 21.11 15.45
N SER A 291 6.01 20.22 15.24
CA SER A 291 5.95 19.15 14.25
C SER A 291 6.48 17.85 14.86
N GLN A 292 5.63 16.84 14.91
CA GLN A 292 5.97 15.51 15.42
C GLN A 292 6.81 14.76 14.39
N PRO A 293 7.72 13.86 14.81
CA PRO A 293 8.37 12.95 13.88
C PRO A 293 7.33 12.07 13.17
N ALA A 294 7.45 11.95 11.85
CA ALA A 294 6.60 11.09 11.05
C ALA A 294 7.08 9.63 11.11
N SER A 295 6.14 8.68 11.17
CA SER A 295 6.45 7.26 10.93
C SER A 295 6.99 7.06 9.51
N LEU A 296 7.96 6.16 9.36
CA LEU A 296 8.62 5.87 8.10
C LEU A 296 8.51 4.39 7.75
N THR A 297 8.32 4.09 6.48
CA THR A 297 8.46 2.74 5.92
C THR A 297 9.60 2.76 4.93
N VAL A 298 10.64 1.96 5.17
CA VAL A 298 11.83 1.86 4.32
C VAL A 298 12.14 0.39 4.03
N THR A 299 12.92 0.12 3.00
CA THR A 299 13.45 -1.23 2.73
C THR A 299 14.81 -1.39 3.39
N ALA A 300 15.10 -2.57 3.96
CA ALA A 300 16.40 -2.85 4.57
C ALA A 300 17.56 -2.50 3.61
N GLY A 301 18.59 -1.84 4.14
CA GLY A 301 19.70 -1.24 3.40
C GLY A 301 19.50 0.23 3.01
N GLN A 302 18.26 0.74 2.97
CA GLN A 302 17.97 2.16 2.70
C GLN A 302 18.12 3.02 3.97
N PRO A 303 18.45 4.33 3.83
CA PRO A 303 18.50 5.25 4.96
C PRO A 303 17.10 5.59 5.48
N ALA A 304 17.01 5.91 6.77
CA ALA A 304 15.83 6.48 7.41
C ALA A 304 16.21 7.72 8.23
N SER A 305 15.36 8.75 8.28
CA SER A 305 15.67 10.00 8.99
C SER A 305 14.44 10.61 9.65
N PHE A 306 14.43 10.62 10.98
CA PHE A 306 13.39 11.27 11.78
C PHE A 306 13.80 12.70 12.12
N SER A 307 12.86 13.64 12.04
CA SER A 307 13.06 15.03 12.43
C SER A 307 11.93 15.50 13.34
N VAL A 308 12.23 16.44 14.24
CA VAL A 308 11.24 17.10 15.11
C VAL A 308 11.37 18.61 14.97
N THR A 309 10.26 19.33 15.00
CA THR A 309 10.27 20.79 15.20
C THR A 309 9.61 21.11 16.53
N ALA A 310 10.28 21.91 17.34
CA ALA A 310 9.79 22.35 18.63
C ALA A 310 10.05 23.85 18.83
N SER A 311 9.14 24.50 19.52
CA SER A 311 9.19 25.92 19.86
C SER A 311 9.51 26.11 21.34
N SER A 312 10.34 27.10 21.62
CA SER A 312 10.77 27.51 22.97
C SER A 312 11.32 28.92 22.89
N SER A 313 11.13 29.71 23.95
CA SER A 313 11.70 31.06 24.10
C SER A 313 13.17 31.06 24.57
N VAL A 314 13.72 29.87 24.86
CA VAL A 314 15.10 29.64 25.31
C VAL A 314 15.68 28.41 24.58
N PRO A 315 17.02 28.21 24.57
CA PRO A 315 17.66 27.10 23.83
C PRO A 315 17.11 25.71 24.16
N LEU A 316 17.15 24.83 23.16
CA LEU A 316 16.66 23.45 23.22
C LEU A 316 17.80 22.43 23.24
N THR A 317 17.58 21.35 23.98
CA THR A 317 18.39 20.12 23.89
C THR A 317 17.48 18.95 23.49
N TYR A 318 18.02 18.00 22.73
CA TYR A 318 17.27 16.84 22.22
C TYR A 318 17.92 15.56 22.74
N GLN A 319 17.11 14.51 22.91
CA GLN A 319 17.59 13.14 23.13
C GLN A 319 16.63 12.16 22.47
N TRP A 320 17.07 11.52 21.38
CA TRP A 320 16.29 10.47 20.71
C TRP A 320 16.30 9.16 21.51
N ARG A 321 15.24 8.39 21.36
CA ARG A 321 15.01 7.12 22.05
C ARG A 321 14.48 6.08 21.06
N LYS A 322 14.93 4.83 21.19
CA LYS A 322 14.42 3.64 20.50
C LYS A 322 13.71 2.77 21.54
N ASN A 323 12.42 2.50 21.35
CA ASN A 323 11.57 1.79 22.32
C ASN A 323 11.75 2.35 23.76
N SER A 324 11.60 3.66 23.90
CA SER A 324 11.78 4.42 25.16
C SER A 324 13.20 4.44 25.77
N THR A 325 14.18 3.74 25.20
CA THR A 325 15.58 3.73 25.66
C THR A 325 16.40 4.79 24.92
N ALA A 326 17.20 5.59 25.62
CA ALA A 326 18.01 6.65 25.02
C ALA A 326 19.06 6.11 24.02
N ILE A 327 19.16 6.75 22.85
CA ILE A 327 20.17 6.45 21.83
C ILE A 327 21.39 7.34 22.09
N SER A 328 22.54 6.74 22.39
CA SER A 328 23.77 7.48 22.69
C SER A 328 24.17 8.42 21.55
N GLY A 329 24.54 9.66 21.88
CA GLY A 329 24.97 10.68 20.92
C GLY A 329 23.87 11.30 20.04
N ALA A 330 22.62 10.82 20.10
CA ALA A 330 21.52 11.32 19.28
C ALA A 330 20.87 12.58 19.87
N THR A 331 21.60 13.70 19.85
CA THR A 331 21.26 14.95 20.55
C THR A 331 20.80 16.11 19.65
N ASN A 332 20.58 15.85 18.36
CA ASN A 332 20.14 16.84 17.38
C ASN A 332 18.62 16.79 17.14
N ALA A 333 18.05 17.83 16.52
CA ALA A 333 16.65 17.86 16.08
C ALA A 333 16.29 16.80 15.01
N THR A 334 17.31 16.16 14.42
CA THR A 334 17.19 15.08 13.43
C THR A 334 18.02 13.88 13.88
N TYR A 335 17.51 12.68 13.70
CA TYR A 335 18.21 11.40 13.90
C TYR A 335 18.09 10.54 12.65
N SER A 336 19.23 10.08 12.13
CA SER A 336 19.32 9.35 10.86
C SER A 336 20.04 8.02 11.03
N ILE A 337 19.55 7.00 10.34
CA ILE A 337 20.14 5.66 10.22
C ILE A 337 20.58 5.51 8.76
N THR A 338 21.88 5.31 8.50
CA THR A 338 22.45 5.32 7.15
C THR A 338 22.01 4.12 6.29
N ALA A 339 21.92 2.94 6.89
CA ALA A 339 21.44 1.72 6.25
C ALA A 339 20.65 0.91 7.28
N THR A 340 19.33 0.80 7.08
CA THR A 340 18.43 0.18 8.07
C THR A 340 18.45 -1.34 8.01
N THR A 341 18.29 -1.98 9.17
CA THR A 341 18.15 -3.44 9.31
C THR A 341 16.81 -3.81 9.93
N ALA A 342 16.42 -5.09 9.91
CA ALA A 342 15.21 -5.54 10.59
C ALA A 342 15.23 -5.23 12.11
N ALA A 343 16.42 -5.17 12.73
CA ALA A 343 16.58 -4.79 14.14
C ALA A 343 16.35 -3.29 14.39
N ASP A 344 16.25 -2.45 13.36
CA ASP A 344 15.94 -1.03 13.46
C ASP A 344 14.45 -0.71 13.46
N ALA A 345 13.61 -1.66 13.06
CA ALA A 345 12.16 -1.55 13.16
C ALA A 345 11.73 -1.42 14.63
N ALA A 346 11.27 -0.22 15.00
CA ALA A 346 11.02 0.18 16.39
C ALA A 346 10.20 1.47 16.45
N ASN A 347 9.72 1.82 17.64
CA ASN A 347 9.16 3.13 17.90
C ASN A 347 10.27 4.10 18.32
N TYR A 348 10.43 5.19 17.58
CA TYR A 348 11.34 6.28 17.88
C TYR A 348 10.56 7.45 18.48
N SER A 349 11.09 8.02 19.55
CA SER A 349 10.60 9.31 20.10
C SER A 349 11.79 10.16 20.52
N VAL A 350 11.56 11.47 20.65
CA VAL A 350 12.56 12.41 21.10
C VAL A 350 12.07 13.15 22.34
N VAL A 351 12.94 13.26 23.34
CA VAL A 351 12.74 14.18 24.46
C VAL A 351 13.35 15.51 24.07
N VAL A 352 12.55 16.56 24.10
CA VAL A 352 12.98 17.94 23.87
C VAL A 352 12.93 18.68 25.19
N THR A 353 14.07 19.19 25.65
CA THR A 353 14.23 19.77 27.00
C THR A 353 14.71 21.21 26.91
N ASN A 354 14.15 22.06 27.77
CA ASN A 354 14.66 23.39 28.09
C ASN A 354 14.72 23.58 29.62
N SER A 355 15.07 24.79 30.09
CA SER A 355 15.21 25.10 31.52
C SER A 355 13.92 25.03 32.34
N ALA A 356 12.74 24.95 31.71
CA ALA A 356 11.44 24.84 32.37
C ALA A 356 10.86 23.42 32.38
N GLY A 357 11.47 22.48 31.64
CA GLY A 357 11.04 21.09 31.62
C GLY A 357 11.30 20.40 30.28
N SER A 358 10.74 19.21 30.14
CA SER A 358 10.91 18.36 28.97
C SER A 358 9.58 17.88 28.39
N THR A 359 9.45 17.92 27.07
CA THR A 359 8.32 17.35 26.33
C THR A 359 8.79 16.16 25.51
N THR A 360 8.07 15.04 25.61
CA THR A 360 8.28 13.84 24.79
C THR A 360 7.43 13.95 23.52
N SER A 361 8.01 13.64 22.36
CA SER A 361 7.26 13.49 21.11
C SER A 361 6.31 12.28 21.17
N SER A 362 5.30 12.27 20.31
CA SER A 362 4.64 11.02 19.93
C SER A 362 5.66 10.03 19.36
N ASN A 363 5.36 8.74 19.43
CA ASN A 363 6.16 7.71 18.77
C ASN A 363 5.98 7.79 17.26
N ALA A 364 7.10 7.89 16.54
CA ALA A 364 7.20 7.60 15.12
C ALA A 364 7.65 6.15 14.93
N THR A 365 6.88 5.35 14.21
CA THR A 365 7.24 3.95 13.95
C THR A 365 8.16 3.87 12.74
N LEU A 366 9.31 3.20 12.88
CA LEU A 366 10.09 2.73 11.74
C LEU A 366 9.61 1.33 11.35
N THR A 367 9.05 1.19 10.16
CA THR A 367 8.82 -0.11 9.52
C THR A 367 9.97 -0.37 8.56
N VAL A 368 10.74 -1.43 8.79
CA VAL A 368 11.79 -1.89 7.87
C VAL A 368 11.29 -3.11 7.13
N ASN A 369 10.89 -2.93 5.87
CA ASN A 369 10.52 -4.01 4.98
C ASN A 369 11.77 -4.85 4.62
N PRO A 370 11.63 -6.18 4.46
CA PRO A 370 12.73 -7.02 3.98
C PRO A 370 13.29 -6.51 2.64
N ALA A 371 14.61 -6.64 2.45
CA ALA A 371 15.22 -6.37 1.16
C ALA A 371 14.66 -7.31 0.09
N GLY A 372 14.34 -6.76 -1.08
CA GLY A 372 13.79 -7.52 -2.18
C GLY A 372 14.79 -8.52 -2.74
N THR A 373 14.43 -9.80 -2.72
CA THR A 373 15.20 -10.90 -3.29
C THR A 373 14.87 -11.11 -4.77
N ALA A 374 15.91 -11.23 -5.60
CA ALA A 374 15.79 -11.76 -6.95
C ALA A 374 15.29 -13.23 -6.93
N PRO A 375 14.76 -13.76 -8.05
CA PRO A 375 14.18 -15.10 -8.06
C PRO A 375 15.24 -16.18 -7.81
N ALA A 376 14.96 -17.09 -6.89
CA ALA A 376 15.76 -18.27 -6.59
C ALA A 376 14.95 -19.52 -6.89
N ILE A 377 15.45 -20.36 -7.81
CA ILE A 377 14.82 -21.62 -8.19
C ILE A 377 15.18 -22.69 -7.16
N SER A 378 14.18 -23.18 -6.41
CA SER A 378 14.34 -24.22 -5.39
C SER A 378 14.12 -25.63 -5.96
N THR A 379 13.32 -25.76 -7.01
CA THR A 379 13.11 -27.03 -7.74
C THR A 379 13.30 -26.79 -9.22
N GLN A 380 14.34 -27.39 -9.79
CA GLN A 380 14.63 -27.36 -11.22
C GLN A 380 13.61 -28.22 -12.00
N PRO A 381 13.32 -27.89 -13.26
CA PRO A 381 12.59 -28.80 -14.13
C PRO A 381 13.37 -30.09 -14.34
N ALA A 382 12.70 -31.22 -14.18
CA ALA A 382 13.27 -32.53 -14.43
C ALA A 382 13.18 -32.89 -15.92
N SER A 383 14.19 -33.61 -16.43
CA SER A 383 14.07 -34.24 -17.75
C SER A 383 12.96 -35.29 -17.72
N LEU A 384 12.18 -35.37 -18.80
CA LEU A 384 10.98 -36.19 -18.88
C LEU A 384 11.01 -37.03 -20.17
N THR A 385 10.59 -38.29 -20.07
CA THR A 385 10.31 -39.13 -21.24
C THR A 385 8.82 -39.43 -21.28
N VAL A 386 8.18 -39.13 -22.41
CA VAL A 386 6.76 -39.46 -22.66
C VAL A 386 6.63 -40.19 -23.99
N THR A 387 5.52 -40.91 -24.20
CA THR A 387 5.19 -41.44 -25.52
C THR A 387 4.41 -40.42 -26.37
N VAL A 388 4.50 -40.51 -27.70
CA VAL A 388 3.72 -39.66 -28.62
C VAL A 388 2.23 -39.76 -28.26
N GLY A 389 1.56 -38.62 -28.18
CA GLY A 389 0.16 -38.51 -27.77
C GLY A 389 -0.07 -38.36 -26.27
N GLN A 390 0.91 -38.66 -25.41
CA GLN A 390 0.81 -38.40 -23.97
C GLN A 390 1.03 -36.93 -23.63
N SER A 391 0.49 -36.49 -22.50
CA SER A 391 0.76 -35.16 -21.96
C SER A 391 2.17 -35.10 -21.36
N ALA A 392 2.95 -34.08 -21.71
CA ALA A 392 4.23 -33.78 -21.08
C ALA A 392 4.09 -32.50 -20.26
N THR A 393 4.47 -32.52 -18.98
CA THR A 393 4.46 -31.31 -18.13
C THR A 393 5.82 -31.11 -17.47
N LEU A 394 6.46 -29.99 -17.78
CA LEU A 394 7.63 -29.48 -17.08
C LEU A 394 7.17 -28.47 -16.03
N THR A 395 7.76 -28.51 -14.84
CA THR A 395 7.43 -27.61 -13.73
C THR A 395 8.70 -26.98 -13.16
N VAL A 396 8.58 -25.78 -12.61
CA VAL A 396 9.62 -25.13 -11.81
C VAL A 396 9.01 -24.66 -10.50
N LEU A 397 9.79 -24.74 -9.41
CA LEU A 397 9.45 -24.03 -8.18
C LEU A 397 10.50 -22.95 -7.94
N ALA A 398 10.04 -21.71 -7.87
CA ALA A 398 10.86 -20.54 -7.60
C ALA A 398 10.26 -19.71 -6.47
N SER A 399 11.14 -19.04 -5.74
CA SER A 399 10.81 -18.07 -4.69
C SER A 399 11.48 -16.75 -4.99
N GLY A 400 10.95 -15.64 -4.48
CA GLY A 400 11.49 -14.31 -4.71
C GLY A 400 10.54 -13.26 -4.18
N SER A 401 10.97 -12.00 -4.15
CA SER A 401 10.14 -10.91 -3.65
C SER A 401 9.18 -10.38 -4.74
N GLY A 402 7.92 -10.16 -4.37
CA GLY A 402 6.89 -9.69 -5.30
C GLY A 402 6.35 -10.77 -6.24
N ALA A 403 5.63 -10.37 -7.28
CA ALA A 403 5.12 -11.29 -8.30
C ALA A 403 6.25 -11.83 -9.17
N LEU A 404 6.25 -13.15 -9.39
CA LEU A 404 7.16 -13.82 -10.32
C LEU A 404 6.50 -13.94 -11.70
N THR A 405 7.27 -13.60 -12.74
CA THR A 405 6.92 -13.87 -14.14
C THR A 405 7.82 -14.97 -14.68
N TYR A 406 7.29 -15.80 -15.59
CA TYR A 406 8.01 -16.92 -16.18
C TYR A 406 8.06 -16.75 -17.70
N GLN A 407 9.09 -17.32 -18.33
CA GLN A 407 9.15 -17.50 -19.78
C GLN A 407 9.89 -18.80 -20.08
N TRP A 408 9.17 -19.80 -20.60
CA TRP A 408 9.81 -21.04 -21.06
C TRP A 408 10.48 -20.84 -22.41
N THR A 409 11.55 -21.59 -22.62
CA THR A 409 12.38 -21.59 -23.83
C THR A 409 12.58 -23.02 -24.31
N LYS A 410 12.72 -23.20 -25.63
CA LYS A 410 13.12 -24.45 -26.29
C LYS A 410 14.35 -24.17 -27.15
N GLY A 411 15.45 -24.87 -26.89
CA GLY A 411 16.72 -24.63 -27.60
C GLY A 411 17.25 -23.19 -27.48
N GLY A 412 16.90 -22.49 -26.39
CA GLY A 412 17.21 -21.07 -26.18
C GLY A 412 16.17 -20.08 -26.73
N THR A 413 15.25 -20.52 -27.59
CA THR A 413 14.20 -19.65 -28.17
C THR A 413 12.97 -19.60 -27.27
N ALA A 414 12.41 -18.40 -27.02
CA ALA A 414 11.22 -18.23 -26.21
C ALA A 414 9.96 -18.89 -26.83
N ILE A 415 9.20 -19.62 -26.02
CA ILE A 415 7.94 -20.24 -26.42
C ILE A 415 6.81 -19.25 -26.17
N SER A 416 6.08 -18.86 -27.22
CA SER A 416 4.99 -17.90 -27.12
C SER A 416 3.90 -18.36 -26.14
N GLY A 417 3.45 -17.47 -25.26
CA GLY A 417 2.40 -17.73 -24.27
C GLY A 417 2.80 -18.62 -23.08
N ALA A 418 4.00 -19.19 -23.05
CA ALA A 418 4.45 -20.08 -21.98
C ALA A 418 4.97 -19.30 -20.75
N THR A 419 4.07 -18.64 -20.02
CA THR A 419 4.39 -17.67 -18.95
C THR A 419 4.03 -18.12 -17.53
N SER A 420 3.74 -19.41 -17.35
CA SER A 420 3.40 -20.04 -16.06
C SER A 420 4.57 -20.80 -15.43
N ALA A 421 4.46 -21.10 -14.13
CA ALA A 421 5.40 -21.97 -13.41
C ALA A 421 5.44 -23.44 -13.90
N SER A 422 4.54 -23.80 -14.80
CA SER A 422 4.56 -25.05 -15.56
C SER A 422 4.38 -24.78 -17.06
N TYR A 423 4.97 -25.65 -17.87
CA TYR A 423 4.72 -25.75 -19.30
C TYR A 423 4.20 -27.15 -19.61
N SER A 424 2.99 -27.22 -20.16
CA SER A 424 2.28 -28.47 -20.43
C SER A 424 1.92 -28.59 -21.91
N LEU A 425 2.35 -29.69 -22.51
CA LEU A 425 1.85 -30.20 -23.79
C LEU A 425 0.73 -31.19 -23.46
N THR A 426 -0.45 -31.02 -24.06
CA THR A 426 -1.59 -31.94 -23.87
C THR A 426 -1.43 -33.25 -24.64
N SER A 427 -0.74 -33.20 -25.77
CA SER A 427 -0.42 -34.33 -26.64
C SER A 427 0.96 -34.06 -27.27
N ALA A 428 1.99 -34.74 -26.79
CA ALA A 428 3.36 -34.52 -27.24
C ALA A 428 3.63 -35.19 -28.59
N THR A 429 4.37 -34.50 -29.46
CA THR A 429 4.79 -34.96 -30.80
C THR A 429 6.30 -35.20 -30.84
N SER A 430 6.80 -35.87 -31.88
CA SER A 430 8.26 -35.99 -32.10
C SER A 430 8.96 -34.63 -32.22
N ALA A 431 8.28 -33.63 -32.80
CA ALA A 431 8.77 -32.26 -32.89
C ALA A 431 8.87 -31.55 -31.53
N ASP A 432 8.20 -32.05 -30.48
CA ASP A 432 8.28 -31.50 -29.13
C ASP A 432 9.53 -31.94 -28.37
N ALA A 433 10.24 -32.99 -28.81
CA ALA A 433 11.51 -33.38 -28.19
C ALA A 433 12.54 -32.23 -28.22
N GLY A 434 13.38 -32.13 -27.19
CA GLY A 434 14.45 -31.13 -27.12
C GLY A 434 14.80 -30.64 -25.71
N SER A 435 15.66 -29.61 -25.67
CA SER A 435 16.12 -28.96 -24.45
C SER A 435 15.23 -27.78 -24.07
N TYR A 436 14.70 -27.80 -22.85
CA TYR A 436 13.82 -26.78 -22.28
C TYR A 436 14.46 -26.12 -21.05
N ALA A 437 14.26 -24.82 -20.90
CA ALA A 437 14.63 -24.07 -19.70
C ALA A 437 13.63 -22.93 -19.47
N VAL A 438 13.50 -22.47 -18.22
CA VAL A 438 12.60 -21.36 -17.85
C VAL A 438 13.37 -20.22 -17.23
N ILE A 439 13.07 -19.00 -17.68
CA ILE A 439 13.57 -17.75 -17.12
C ILE A 439 12.51 -17.26 -16.14
N VAL A 440 12.89 -17.05 -14.89
CA VAL A 440 12.02 -16.52 -13.82
C VAL A 440 12.49 -15.12 -13.46
N THR A 441 11.58 -14.15 -13.50
CA THR A 441 11.91 -12.71 -13.37
C THR A 441 10.99 -12.01 -12.39
N ASN A 442 11.54 -11.08 -11.60
CA ASN A 442 10.79 -10.11 -10.79
C ASN A 442 11.45 -8.72 -10.89
N SER A 443 10.97 -7.73 -10.12
CA SER A 443 11.52 -6.37 -10.09
C SER A 443 12.95 -6.24 -9.53
N TYR A 444 13.53 -7.33 -9.02
CA TYR A 444 14.85 -7.36 -8.38
C TYR A 444 15.89 -8.18 -9.16
N GLY A 445 15.49 -8.87 -10.23
CA GLY A 445 16.40 -9.63 -11.09
C GLY A 445 15.73 -10.76 -11.85
N SER A 446 16.55 -11.59 -12.48
CA SER A 446 16.12 -12.76 -13.25
C SER A 446 17.08 -13.93 -13.05
N THR A 447 16.55 -15.14 -13.02
CA THR A 447 17.29 -16.40 -12.88
C THR A 447 16.78 -17.40 -13.91
N THR A 448 17.70 -18.09 -14.59
CA THR A 448 17.37 -19.16 -15.56
C THR A 448 17.55 -20.52 -14.90
N SER A 449 16.64 -21.46 -15.19
CA SER A 449 16.74 -22.85 -14.71
C SER A 449 17.90 -23.61 -15.35
N SER A 450 18.28 -24.74 -14.76
CA SER A 450 19.01 -25.77 -15.51
C SER A 450 18.15 -26.29 -16.67
N THR A 451 18.80 -26.82 -17.70
CA THR A 451 18.12 -27.43 -18.85
C THR A 451 17.50 -28.77 -18.48
N ALA A 452 16.21 -28.94 -18.79
CA ALA A 452 15.51 -30.21 -18.78
C ALA A 452 15.40 -30.73 -20.22
N THR A 453 15.63 -32.03 -20.43
CA THR A 453 15.41 -32.67 -21.74
C THR A 453 14.03 -33.32 -21.77
N LEU A 454 13.21 -32.93 -22.74
CA LEU A 454 12.00 -33.66 -23.09
C LEU A 454 12.35 -34.67 -24.19
N THR A 455 12.19 -35.96 -23.88
CA THR A 455 12.29 -37.05 -24.83
C THR A 455 10.86 -37.51 -25.17
N VAL A 456 10.55 -37.60 -26.47
CA VAL A 456 9.26 -38.14 -26.92
C VAL A 456 9.55 -39.44 -27.68
N THR A 457 9.22 -40.57 -27.05
CA THR A 457 9.33 -41.91 -27.65
C THR A 457 8.04 -42.26 -28.39
N GLN A 458 8.07 -43.19 -29.34
CA GLN A 458 6.84 -43.76 -29.89
C GLN A 458 6.64 -45.13 -29.26
N GLU A 459 5.49 -45.35 -28.60
CA GLU A 459 5.08 -46.71 -28.27
C GLU A 459 4.41 -47.31 -29.48
N THR A 460 4.99 -48.40 -29.98
CA THR A 460 4.40 -49.20 -31.04
C THR A 460 3.94 -50.49 -30.39
N SER A 461 2.64 -50.77 -30.44
CA SER A 461 2.11 -52.09 -30.07
C SER A 461 2.89 -53.18 -30.80
N ALA A 462 3.12 -54.30 -30.14
CA ALA A 462 3.87 -55.41 -30.73
C ALA A 462 3.19 -55.84 -32.03
N PHE A 463 3.81 -55.50 -33.17
CA PHE A 463 3.30 -55.90 -34.47
C PHE A 463 3.28 -57.43 -34.51
N LYS A 464 2.23 -57.99 -35.10
CA LYS A 464 2.04 -59.44 -35.20
C LYS A 464 2.24 -59.89 -36.64
N PRO A 465 3.44 -60.38 -37.01
CA PRO A 465 3.68 -61.08 -38.26
C PRO A 465 2.65 -62.17 -38.53
N ASP A 466 2.42 -62.41 -39.82
CA ASP A 466 1.50 -63.41 -40.33
C ASP A 466 2.12 -64.23 -41.48
N ALA A 467 1.30 -65.12 -42.02
CA ALA A 467 1.67 -66.08 -43.06
C ALA A 467 2.93 -66.89 -42.73
N SER A 468 3.87 -67.03 -43.68
CA SER A 468 5.06 -67.89 -43.50
C SER A 468 5.95 -67.46 -42.34
N ALA A 469 5.98 -66.17 -42.03
CA ALA A 469 6.79 -65.59 -40.98
C ALA A 469 5.98 -65.28 -39.70
N ALA A 470 4.82 -65.92 -39.49
CA ALA A 470 3.95 -65.68 -38.33
C ALA A 470 4.58 -65.96 -36.94
N SER A 471 5.67 -66.73 -36.89
CA SER A 471 6.49 -66.95 -35.68
C SER A 471 7.52 -65.83 -35.40
N THR A 472 7.64 -64.85 -36.29
CA THR A 472 8.58 -63.75 -36.16
C THR A 472 8.14 -62.81 -35.04
N THR A 473 9.09 -62.45 -34.19
CA THR A 473 8.94 -61.46 -33.11
C THR A 473 9.81 -60.23 -33.33
N GLY A 474 10.77 -60.26 -34.26
CA GLY A 474 11.72 -59.17 -34.50
C GLY A 474 12.55 -58.82 -33.26
N GLY A 475 12.64 -59.71 -32.27
CA GLY A 475 13.24 -59.38 -30.99
C GLY A 475 12.46 -58.29 -30.22
N ALA A 476 11.12 -58.27 -30.29
CA ALA A 476 10.25 -57.30 -29.59
C ALA A 476 10.42 -57.21 -28.07
N ALA A 477 11.11 -58.17 -27.43
CA ALA A 477 11.51 -58.10 -26.01
C ALA A 477 12.87 -57.39 -25.79
N GLY A 478 13.54 -56.96 -26.86
CA GLY A 478 14.78 -56.21 -26.84
C GLY A 478 14.58 -54.74 -26.52
N SER A 479 15.67 -54.01 -26.29
CA SER A 479 15.61 -52.58 -25.98
C SER A 479 15.10 -51.78 -27.19
N THR A 480 14.29 -50.75 -26.93
CA THR A 480 13.86 -49.81 -27.97
C THR A 480 14.84 -48.63 -28.06
N VAL A 481 15.28 -48.30 -29.26
CA VAL A 481 16.20 -47.19 -29.56
C VAL A 481 15.67 -46.38 -30.75
N THR A 482 15.83 -45.06 -30.71
CA THR A 482 15.51 -44.19 -31.86
C THR A 482 16.80 -43.66 -32.46
N VAL A 483 16.94 -43.74 -33.79
CA VAL A 483 18.14 -43.34 -34.54
C VAL A 483 17.78 -42.41 -35.69
N SER A 484 18.66 -41.44 -35.93
CA SER A 484 18.58 -40.46 -37.02
C SER A 484 19.90 -40.29 -37.77
N THR A 485 20.87 -41.19 -37.52
CA THR A 485 22.20 -41.17 -38.16
C THR A 485 22.64 -42.59 -38.53
N ALA A 486 23.40 -42.72 -39.60
CA ALA A 486 23.88 -44.02 -40.10
C ALA A 486 24.81 -44.72 -39.10
N ALA A 487 25.65 -43.96 -38.38
CA ALA A 487 26.53 -44.50 -37.34
C ALA A 487 25.74 -45.15 -36.19
N ASN A 488 24.67 -44.49 -35.71
CA ASN A 488 23.83 -45.04 -34.65
C ASN A 488 23.03 -46.25 -35.18
N PHE A 489 22.44 -46.14 -36.38
CA PHE A 489 21.71 -47.25 -37.00
C PHE A 489 22.61 -48.50 -37.14
N LYS A 490 23.81 -48.36 -37.72
CA LYS A 490 24.80 -49.43 -37.85
C LYS A 490 25.14 -50.06 -36.50
N THR A 491 25.39 -49.24 -35.48
CA THR A 491 25.72 -49.69 -34.10
C THR A 491 24.68 -50.66 -33.54
N TYR A 492 23.39 -50.37 -33.70
CA TYR A 492 22.32 -51.23 -33.18
C TYR A 492 21.95 -52.38 -34.13
N ALA A 493 21.98 -52.16 -35.44
CA ALA A 493 21.64 -53.16 -36.45
C ALA A 493 22.66 -54.31 -36.50
N GLU A 494 23.96 -54.01 -36.38
CA GLU A 494 25.06 -54.97 -36.40
C GLU A 494 25.29 -55.64 -35.02
N SER A 495 24.59 -55.19 -33.98
CA SER A 495 24.69 -55.74 -32.63
C SER A 495 24.11 -57.17 -32.52
N PRO A 496 24.74 -58.09 -31.76
CA PRO A 496 24.13 -59.39 -31.45
C PRO A 496 22.91 -59.27 -30.51
N THR A 497 22.77 -58.17 -29.77
CA THR A 497 21.66 -57.92 -28.84
C THR A 497 20.35 -57.66 -29.60
N ALA A 498 19.20 -58.08 -29.04
CA ALA A 498 17.90 -57.79 -29.62
C ALA A 498 17.53 -56.30 -29.47
N TYR A 499 17.02 -55.68 -30.54
CA TYR A 499 16.63 -54.27 -30.55
C TYR A 499 15.38 -54.01 -31.39
N VAL A 500 14.52 -53.12 -30.90
CA VAL A 500 13.55 -52.38 -31.71
C VAL A 500 14.20 -51.04 -32.09
N ILE A 501 14.52 -50.88 -33.37
CA ILE A 501 15.24 -49.74 -33.93
C ILE A 501 14.24 -48.86 -34.69
N ASN A 502 13.88 -47.75 -34.07
CA ASN A 502 13.02 -46.72 -34.63
C ASN A 502 13.86 -45.77 -35.50
N ILE A 503 13.62 -45.73 -36.80
CA ILE A 503 14.24 -44.81 -37.76
C ILE A 503 13.47 -43.50 -37.74
N SER A 504 14.15 -42.37 -37.58
CA SER A 504 13.57 -41.03 -37.63
C SER A 504 14.27 -40.17 -38.69
N GLY A 505 13.48 -39.62 -39.61
CA GLY A 505 13.97 -38.86 -40.77
C GLY A 505 14.64 -39.75 -41.82
N THR A 506 15.52 -39.15 -42.63
CA THR A 506 16.27 -39.84 -43.69
C THR A 506 17.67 -40.22 -43.21
N ILE A 507 18.01 -41.50 -43.31
CA ILE A 507 19.36 -42.02 -43.03
C ILE A 507 19.97 -42.56 -44.32
N ASP A 508 21.05 -41.94 -44.78
CA ASP A 508 21.90 -42.46 -45.86
C ASP A 508 23.01 -43.34 -45.27
N LEU A 509 23.00 -44.61 -45.65
CA LEU A 509 23.95 -45.63 -45.21
C LEU A 509 25.30 -45.54 -45.94
N GLY A 510 25.38 -44.84 -47.08
CA GLY A 510 26.57 -44.78 -47.93
C GLY A 510 27.02 -46.13 -48.51
N GLY A 511 26.14 -47.15 -48.50
CA GLY A 511 26.50 -48.54 -48.78
C GLY A 511 25.43 -49.52 -48.28
N SER A 512 25.87 -50.60 -47.63
CA SER A 512 25.01 -51.52 -46.87
C SER A 512 25.30 -51.48 -45.37
N VAL A 513 24.31 -51.89 -44.58
CA VAL A 513 24.48 -52.24 -43.16
C VAL A 513 24.03 -53.67 -42.94
N SER A 514 24.84 -54.47 -42.26
CA SER A 514 24.51 -55.88 -41.99
C SER A 514 23.50 -55.99 -40.84
N ILE A 515 22.31 -56.49 -41.13
CA ILE A 515 21.25 -56.67 -40.16
C ILE A 515 21.44 -58.02 -39.45
N LYS A 516 21.61 -58.01 -38.13
CA LYS A 516 21.69 -59.24 -37.33
C LYS A 516 20.31 -59.73 -36.90
N SER A 517 20.29 -60.96 -36.37
CA SER A 517 19.08 -61.59 -35.84
C SER A 517 18.41 -60.77 -34.72
N ASN A 518 17.11 -61.03 -34.51
CA ASN A 518 16.29 -60.42 -33.45
C ASN A 518 16.25 -58.88 -33.54
N LYS A 519 15.85 -58.36 -34.71
CA LYS A 519 15.71 -56.91 -34.96
C LYS A 519 14.32 -56.58 -35.47
N THR A 520 13.73 -55.52 -34.92
CA THR A 520 12.61 -54.82 -35.55
C THR A 520 13.16 -53.49 -36.02
N ILE A 521 13.19 -53.25 -37.32
CA ILE A 521 13.61 -51.98 -37.91
C ILE A 521 12.36 -51.31 -38.43
N GLN A 522 12.00 -50.16 -37.88
CA GLN A 522 10.73 -49.52 -38.21
C GLN A 522 10.81 -48.00 -38.26
N GLY A 523 10.08 -47.36 -39.17
CA GLY A 523 9.98 -45.90 -39.20
C GLY A 523 9.09 -45.37 -38.09
N VAL A 524 9.35 -44.15 -37.60
CA VAL A 524 8.46 -43.47 -36.66
C VAL A 524 7.28 -42.78 -37.36
N ASP A 525 7.37 -42.57 -38.67
CA ASP A 525 6.40 -41.84 -39.49
C ASP A 525 6.53 -42.20 -40.99
N GLY A 526 5.60 -41.68 -41.81
CA GLY A 526 5.62 -41.83 -43.27
C GLY A 526 6.81 -41.16 -43.98
N ALA A 527 7.64 -40.37 -43.28
CA ALA A 527 8.84 -39.74 -43.83
C ALA A 527 10.13 -40.54 -43.53
N SER A 528 10.06 -41.54 -42.65
CA SER A 528 11.18 -42.34 -42.20
C SER A 528 11.79 -43.14 -43.36
N THR A 529 13.04 -42.82 -43.72
CA THR A 529 13.65 -43.23 -44.99
C THR A 529 15.05 -43.79 -44.80
N ILE A 530 15.35 -44.90 -45.47
CA ILE A 530 16.69 -45.48 -45.62
C ILE A 530 17.16 -45.28 -47.07
N ILE A 531 18.35 -44.73 -47.25
CA ILE A 531 19.07 -44.70 -48.53
C ILE A 531 20.25 -45.67 -48.44
N GLY A 532 20.31 -46.67 -49.33
CA GLY A 532 21.26 -47.78 -49.28
C GLY A 532 20.59 -49.12 -48.98
N ALA A 533 21.40 -50.14 -48.68
CA ALA A 533 20.93 -51.52 -48.57
C ALA A 533 20.82 -52.05 -47.12
N LEU A 534 19.70 -52.72 -46.82
CA LEU A 534 19.52 -53.53 -45.61
C LEU A 534 19.94 -54.98 -45.94
N ASP A 535 21.08 -55.43 -45.39
CA ASP A 535 21.72 -56.69 -45.78
C ASP A 535 21.61 -57.77 -44.69
N LEU A 536 20.80 -58.79 -44.94
CA LEU A 536 20.55 -59.92 -44.03
C LEU A 536 21.39 -61.16 -44.40
N SER A 537 22.37 -61.06 -45.29
CA SER A 537 23.17 -62.20 -45.78
C SER A 537 24.05 -62.88 -44.73
N THR A 538 24.52 -62.12 -43.73
CA THR A 538 25.73 -62.49 -42.98
C THR A 538 25.43 -63.16 -41.65
N GLY A 539 25.53 -64.49 -41.64
CA GLY A 539 25.62 -65.31 -40.43
C GLY A 539 24.36 -66.09 -40.05
N GLY A 540 23.50 -66.43 -41.01
CA GLY A 540 22.28 -67.21 -40.74
C GLY A 540 21.23 -66.37 -39.99
N VAL A 541 20.93 -65.17 -40.52
CA VAL A 541 20.07 -64.19 -39.85
C VAL A 541 18.68 -64.78 -39.61
N ASN A 542 18.19 -64.64 -38.38
CA ASN A 542 16.90 -65.18 -37.97
C ASN A 542 16.05 -64.11 -37.26
N ASN A 543 14.74 -64.16 -37.44
CA ASN A 543 13.78 -63.41 -36.63
C ASN A 543 13.95 -61.88 -36.77
N VAL A 544 13.65 -61.35 -37.96
CA VAL A 544 13.78 -59.92 -38.29
C VAL A 544 12.48 -59.36 -38.85
N ILE A 545 12.05 -58.20 -38.35
CA ILE A 545 10.94 -57.40 -38.87
C ILE A 545 11.52 -56.12 -39.49
N ILE A 546 11.10 -55.77 -40.70
CA ILE A 546 11.36 -54.50 -41.37
C ILE A 546 9.99 -53.89 -41.68
N ARG A 547 9.65 -52.70 -41.16
CA ARG A 547 8.30 -52.17 -41.35
C ARG A 547 8.14 -50.65 -41.38
N GLY A 548 7.20 -50.13 -42.16
CA GLY A 548 6.89 -48.70 -42.12
C GLY A 548 8.08 -47.84 -42.53
N LEU A 549 8.73 -48.17 -43.65
CA LEU A 549 9.94 -47.48 -44.12
C LEU A 549 9.86 -47.16 -45.60
N ASN A 550 10.35 -45.98 -45.97
CA ASN A 550 10.74 -45.68 -47.34
C ASN A 550 12.15 -46.24 -47.56
N ILE A 551 12.38 -47.05 -48.59
CA ILE A 551 13.68 -47.68 -48.85
C ILE A 551 14.06 -47.46 -50.32
N THR A 552 15.24 -46.89 -50.55
CA THR A 552 15.76 -46.63 -51.89
C THR A 552 17.27 -46.83 -51.96
N ASN A 553 17.79 -47.30 -53.10
CA ASN A 553 19.23 -47.45 -53.31
C ASN A 553 19.62 -47.07 -54.76
N PRO A 554 19.58 -45.78 -55.12
CA PRO A 554 19.65 -45.33 -56.51
C PRO A 554 21.03 -45.42 -57.18
N THR A 555 22.05 -45.88 -56.45
CA THR A 555 23.44 -45.95 -56.92
C THR A 555 23.97 -47.38 -56.86
N ALA A 556 24.29 -47.98 -58.02
CA ALA A 556 24.76 -49.37 -58.13
C ALA A 556 26.08 -49.66 -57.38
N THR A 557 26.84 -48.62 -57.00
CA THR A 557 28.04 -48.73 -56.14
C THR A 557 27.73 -49.27 -54.75
N ASN A 558 26.51 -49.05 -54.25
CA ASN A 558 26.14 -49.35 -52.88
C ASN A 558 25.51 -50.74 -52.83
N ALA A 559 26.31 -51.76 -52.50
CA ALA A 559 25.88 -53.17 -52.42
C ALA A 559 25.15 -53.68 -53.68
N GLY A 560 25.63 -53.28 -54.87
CA GLY A 560 25.04 -53.66 -56.15
C GLY A 560 23.72 -52.94 -56.48
N GLY A 561 23.30 -51.97 -55.67
CA GLY A 561 22.08 -51.19 -55.91
C GLY A 561 20.78 -51.86 -55.48
N VAL A 562 20.82 -52.90 -54.64
CA VAL A 562 19.62 -53.59 -54.09
C VAL A 562 19.08 -52.86 -52.85
N GLY A 563 17.77 -52.84 -52.63
CA GLY A 563 17.15 -52.21 -51.44
C GLY A 563 17.23 -53.08 -50.18
N ILE A 564 16.68 -54.30 -50.25
CA ILE A 564 16.77 -55.29 -49.17
C ILE A 564 17.36 -56.59 -49.73
N ILE A 565 18.39 -57.12 -49.06
CA ILE A 565 19.04 -58.39 -49.43
C ILE A 565 18.72 -59.44 -48.36
N VAL A 566 18.00 -60.49 -48.72
CA VAL A 566 17.60 -61.60 -47.84
C VAL A 566 18.25 -62.89 -48.34
N ARG A 567 19.48 -63.17 -47.86
CA ARG A 567 20.25 -64.37 -48.23
C ARG A 567 20.51 -65.25 -47.01
N ASN A 568 20.30 -66.56 -47.12
CA ASN A 568 20.49 -67.52 -46.02
C ASN A 568 19.86 -67.07 -44.68
N ALA A 569 18.68 -66.44 -44.75
CA ALA A 569 18.01 -65.81 -43.62
C ALA A 569 16.60 -66.39 -43.42
N THR A 570 16.09 -66.41 -42.18
CA THR A 570 14.80 -67.06 -41.88
C THR A 570 13.93 -66.34 -40.84
N ASN A 571 12.62 -66.56 -40.87
CA ASN A 571 11.62 -65.78 -40.10
C ASN A 571 11.80 -64.29 -40.34
N ILE A 572 11.61 -63.87 -41.60
CA ILE A 572 11.79 -62.50 -42.06
C ILE A 572 10.43 -61.93 -42.44
N PHE A 573 10.09 -60.78 -41.87
CA PHE A 573 8.80 -60.13 -42.08
C PHE A 573 9.01 -58.69 -42.54
N ILE A 574 8.56 -58.38 -43.76
CA ILE A 574 8.69 -57.05 -44.38
C ILE A 574 7.27 -56.52 -44.58
N THR A 575 6.89 -55.38 -43.99
CA THR A 575 5.53 -54.84 -44.14
C THR A 575 5.43 -53.33 -44.20
N HIS A 576 4.42 -52.77 -44.88
CA HIS A 576 4.22 -51.30 -44.94
C HIS A 576 5.47 -50.54 -45.38
N CYS A 577 6.27 -51.15 -46.25
CA CYS A 577 7.45 -50.52 -46.80
C CYS A 577 7.15 -49.98 -48.19
N THR A 578 7.57 -48.75 -48.47
CA THR A 578 7.57 -48.20 -49.83
C THR A 578 8.99 -48.36 -50.36
N LEU A 579 9.18 -49.29 -51.29
CA LEU A 579 10.48 -49.54 -51.93
C LEU A 579 10.49 -48.96 -53.33
N PHE A 580 11.49 -48.13 -53.62
CA PHE A 580 11.47 -47.35 -54.85
C PHE A 580 12.87 -46.99 -55.34
N ASN A 581 13.02 -46.86 -56.67
CA ASN A 581 14.22 -46.32 -57.32
C ASN A 581 15.57 -46.98 -56.93
N CYS A 582 15.59 -48.26 -56.54
CA CYS A 582 16.85 -49.00 -56.39
C CYS A 582 17.50 -49.21 -57.77
N ALA A 583 18.83 -49.18 -57.88
CA ALA A 583 19.50 -49.34 -59.17
C ALA A 583 19.48 -50.80 -59.71
N SER A 584 19.14 -51.76 -58.84
CA SER A 584 18.92 -53.18 -59.10
C SER A 584 17.56 -53.61 -58.51
N ASP A 585 17.38 -54.88 -58.16
CA ASP A 585 16.14 -55.37 -57.54
C ASP A 585 15.77 -54.57 -56.25
N LEU A 586 14.49 -54.21 -56.07
CA LEU A 586 14.03 -53.56 -54.82
C LEU A 586 14.20 -54.49 -53.61
N ILE A 587 13.86 -55.78 -53.78
CA ILE A 587 14.12 -56.86 -52.82
C ILE A 587 14.74 -58.07 -53.54
N GLU A 588 15.81 -58.62 -52.98
CA GLU A 588 16.37 -59.93 -53.35
C GLU A 588 16.14 -60.93 -52.22
N ILE A 589 15.57 -62.11 -52.51
CA ILE A 589 15.39 -63.23 -51.59
C ILE A 589 16.07 -64.45 -52.23
N SER A 590 17.15 -64.98 -51.66
CA SER A 590 17.98 -65.99 -52.33
C SER A 590 18.83 -66.81 -51.36
N ASP A 591 19.66 -67.71 -51.89
CA ASP A 591 20.69 -68.48 -51.18
C ASP A 591 20.17 -69.18 -49.91
N GLY A 592 19.05 -69.89 -50.03
CA GLY A 592 18.43 -70.62 -48.93
C GLY A 592 17.69 -69.77 -47.89
N ALA A 593 17.25 -68.56 -48.24
CA ALA A 593 16.29 -67.81 -47.43
C ALA A 593 14.96 -68.58 -47.26
N ASP A 594 14.30 -68.48 -46.10
CA ASP A 594 13.19 -69.39 -45.78
C ASP A 594 12.24 -68.80 -44.73
N LEU A 595 10.92 -68.97 -44.88
CA LEU A 595 9.91 -68.30 -44.05
C LEU A 595 10.03 -66.76 -44.14
N VAL A 596 9.86 -66.24 -45.36
CA VAL A 596 9.88 -64.80 -45.67
C VAL A 596 8.48 -64.33 -46.05
N THR A 597 7.85 -63.46 -45.26
CA THR A 597 6.62 -62.78 -45.66
C THR A 597 6.94 -61.34 -46.05
N VAL A 598 6.42 -60.89 -47.21
CA VAL A 598 6.35 -59.47 -47.58
C VAL A 598 4.88 -59.10 -47.75
N SER A 599 4.40 -58.11 -47.01
CA SER A 599 2.99 -57.71 -47.06
C SER A 599 2.77 -56.22 -47.01
N TRP A 600 1.60 -55.75 -47.45
CA TRP A 600 1.21 -54.34 -47.41
C TRP A 600 2.31 -53.37 -47.89
N SER A 601 3.14 -53.76 -48.86
CA SER A 601 4.30 -52.98 -49.29
C SER A 601 4.10 -52.47 -50.71
N GLU A 602 4.56 -51.25 -50.96
CA GLU A 602 4.46 -50.59 -52.27
C GLU A 602 5.81 -50.67 -53.00
N PHE A 603 5.77 -50.91 -54.31
CA PHE A 603 6.93 -51.02 -55.18
C PHE A 603 6.75 -50.14 -56.41
N TYR A 604 7.66 -49.18 -56.66
CA TYR A 604 7.58 -48.30 -57.84
C TYR A 604 8.92 -47.74 -58.34
N PHE A 605 8.92 -47.22 -59.56
CA PHE A 605 10.04 -46.51 -60.17
C PHE A 605 9.59 -45.19 -60.81
N ALA A 606 10.33 -44.11 -60.51
CA ALA A 606 10.08 -42.79 -61.05
C ALA A 606 10.33 -42.73 -62.58
N THR A 607 9.71 -41.74 -63.23
CA THR A 607 9.78 -41.48 -64.69
C THR A 607 11.20 -41.41 -65.26
N THR A 608 12.17 -40.96 -64.46
CA THR A 608 13.55 -40.68 -64.87
C THR A 608 14.58 -41.65 -64.27
N HIS A 609 14.16 -42.81 -63.76
CA HIS A 609 15.07 -43.77 -63.15
C HIS A 609 16.02 -44.42 -64.17
N ALA A 610 17.32 -44.50 -63.83
CA ALA A 610 18.40 -44.90 -64.74
C ALA A 610 18.94 -46.34 -64.55
N GLY A 611 18.53 -47.04 -63.48
CA GLY A 611 18.90 -48.44 -63.19
C GLY A 611 17.88 -49.45 -63.69
N GLN A 612 18.03 -50.71 -63.24
CA GLN A 612 17.08 -51.78 -63.56
C GLN A 612 15.77 -51.57 -62.78
N ARG A 613 14.64 -51.59 -63.50
CA ARG A 613 13.30 -51.49 -62.89
C ARG A 613 12.78 -52.86 -62.45
N SER A 614 13.58 -53.57 -61.65
CA SER A 614 13.27 -54.90 -61.12
C SER A 614 12.72 -54.80 -59.71
N SER A 615 11.55 -55.39 -59.42
CA SER A 615 10.97 -55.26 -58.09
C SER A 615 11.40 -56.37 -57.12
N MET A 616 11.21 -57.65 -57.45
CA MET A 616 11.48 -58.75 -56.53
C MET A 616 11.99 -60.03 -57.19
N ARG A 617 13.22 -60.42 -56.84
CA ARG A 617 13.85 -61.67 -57.30
C ARG A 617 13.85 -62.71 -56.18
N ILE A 618 13.32 -63.90 -56.46
CA ILE A 618 13.15 -64.99 -55.49
C ILE A 618 13.90 -66.24 -55.96
N GLY A 619 15.10 -66.41 -55.44
CA GLY A 619 16.02 -67.48 -55.76
C GLY A 619 16.92 -67.15 -56.94
N LEU A 620 18.09 -67.78 -56.96
CA LEU A 620 19.07 -67.65 -58.04
C LEU A 620 19.31 -69.01 -58.71
N ALA A 621 19.50 -69.01 -60.03
CA ALA A 621 19.69 -70.23 -60.80
C ALA A 621 21.01 -70.93 -60.39
N GLY A 622 20.90 -72.04 -59.66
CA GLY A 622 22.03 -72.92 -59.32
C GLY A 622 22.67 -72.69 -57.95
N SER A 623 22.29 -71.67 -57.17
CA SER A 623 22.77 -71.52 -55.78
C SER A 623 21.84 -72.14 -54.72
N GLU A 624 20.57 -72.39 -55.08
CA GLU A 624 19.55 -72.83 -54.12
C GLU A 624 19.70 -74.30 -53.71
N THR A 625 19.93 -74.52 -52.41
CA THR A 625 20.13 -75.86 -51.82
C THR A 625 18.88 -76.43 -51.14
N LYS A 626 17.84 -75.61 -50.92
CA LYS A 626 16.57 -76.00 -50.29
C LYS A 626 15.42 -75.09 -50.75
N PRO A 627 14.14 -75.53 -50.72
CA PRO A 627 13.03 -74.71 -51.16
C PRO A 627 12.83 -73.46 -50.29
N LEU A 628 12.86 -72.29 -50.93
CA LEU A 628 12.51 -71.01 -50.29
C LEU A 628 11.00 -71.00 -49.99
N ARG A 629 10.57 -70.71 -48.76
CA ARG A 629 9.13 -70.48 -48.45
C ARG A 629 8.88 -68.99 -48.34
N VAL A 630 8.21 -68.42 -49.35
CA VAL A 630 7.92 -66.99 -49.43
C VAL A 630 6.42 -66.75 -49.50
N THR A 631 5.91 -65.79 -48.73
CA THR A 631 4.54 -65.29 -48.87
C THR A 631 4.55 -63.83 -49.28
N LEU A 632 3.73 -63.48 -50.26
CA LEU A 632 3.50 -62.12 -50.71
C LEU A 632 2.00 -61.84 -50.64
N HIS A 633 1.56 -60.86 -49.85
CA HIS A 633 0.14 -60.50 -49.82
C HIS A 633 -0.16 -59.02 -49.57
N HIS A 634 -1.26 -58.53 -50.15
CA HIS A 634 -1.71 -57.14 -49.98
C HIS A 634 -0.67 -56.10 -50.43
N ASN A 635 0.30 -56.51 -51.24
CA ASN A 635 1.33 -55.62 -51.80
C ASN A 635 0.81 -54.93 -53.05
N TRP A 636 1.36 -53.74 -53.34
CA TRP A 636 1.06 -52.97 -54.53
C TRP A 636 2.32 -52.76 -55.37
N TRP A 637 2.35 -53.38 -56.55
CA TRP A 637 3.32 -53.04 -57.60
C TRP A 637 2.69 -51.96 -58.48
N SER A 638 3.19 -50.73 -58.36
CA SER A 638 2.70 -49.56 -59.07
C SER A 638 3.67 -49.14 -60.18
N ASP A 639 3.80 -47.84 -60.43
CA ASP A 639 4.43 -47.23 -61.62
C ASP A 639 5.78 -47.87 -62.00
N ARG A 640 5.89 -48.35 -63.24
CA ARG A 640 7.13 -48.81 -63.90
C ARG A 640 7.88 -49.96 -63.23
N CYS A 641 7.23 -50.79 -62.43
CA CYS A 641 7.78 -52.10 -62.11
C CYS A 641 7.76 -52.99 -63.36
N ASP A 642 8.83 -52.98 -64.16
CA ASP A 642 8.76 -53.55 -65.52
C ASP A 642 9.43 -54.92 -65.67
N THR A 643 10.15 -55.38 -64.63
CA THR A 643 10.87 -56.65 -64.60
C THR A 643 10.79 -57.32 -63.23
N ASN A 644 10.96 -58.64 -63.18
CA ASN A 644 11.01 -59.43 -61.93
C ASN A 644 9.88 -59.08 -60.94
N MET A 645 8.63 -58.92 -61.39
CA MET A 645 7.52 -58.75 -60.45
C MET A 645 7.07 -60.10 -59.93
N PRO A 646 7.23 -60.36 -58.63
CA PRO A 646 7.82 -61.60 -58.11
C PRO A 646 8.18 -62.67 -59.16
N SER A 647 9.45 -62.72 -59.58
CA SER A 647 9.94 -63.84 -60.40
C SER A 647 10.80 -64.79 -59.56
N SER A 648 10.65 -66.10 -59.79
CA SER A 648 11.37 -67.12 -59.02
C SER A 648 11.88 -68.28 -59.85
N THR A 649 13.07 -68.79 -59.53
CA THR A 649 13.63 -70.03 -60.10
C THR A 649 13.56 -71.24 -59.17
N TYR A 650 13.18 -71.05 -57.90
CA TYR A 650 13.21 -72.09 -56.88
C TYR A 650 12.34 -71.74 -55.66
N GLY A 651 11.65 -72.73 -55.10
CA GLY A 651 10.89 -72.58 -53.85
C GLY A 651 9.37 -72.57 -54.02
N TYR A 652 8.68 -72.26 -52.94
CA TYR A 652 7.22 -72.20 -52.83
C TYR A 652 6.83 -70.74 -52.52
N VAL A 653 6.20 -70.08 -53.48
CA VAL A 653 5.74 -68.70 -53.35
C VAL A 653 4.23 -68.67 -53.30
N HIS A 654 3.68 -68.17 -52.20
CA HIS A 654 2.25 -67.95 -52.04
C HIS A 654 1.93 -66.47 -52.26
N LEU A 655 1.09 -66.18 -53.26
CA LEU A 655 0.68 -64.85 -53.68
C LEU A 655 -0.83 -64.71 -53.41
N PHE A 656 -1.26 -63.84 -52.50
CA PHE A 656 -2.68 -63.54 -52.33
C PHE A 656 -3.02 -62.08 -52.09
N ASN A 657 -4.14 -61.61 -52.64
CA ASN A 657 -4.57 -60.21 -52.58
C ASN A 657 -3.49 -59.18 -52.94
N ASN A 658 -2.55 -59.51 -53.82
CA ASN A 658 -1.63 -58.51 -54.34
C ASN A 658 -2.26 -57.76 -55.52
N TYR A 659 -1.93 -56.48 -55.66
CA TYR A 659 -2.33 -55.64 -56.78
C TYR A 659 -1.11 -55.31 -57.66
N PHE A 660 -1.19 -55.72 -58.93
CA PHE A 660 -0.16 -55.50 -59.95
C PHE A 660 -0.67 -54.53 -61.00
N LYS A 661 -0.05 -53.34 -61.09
CA LYS A 661 -0.43 -52.26 -62.01
C LYS A 661 0.80 -51.62 -62.65
N ALA A 662 1.47 -52.35 -63.54
CA ALA A 662 2.63 -51.88 -64.29
C ALA A 662 2.44 -52.03 -65.80
N SER A 663 2.12 -50.90 -66.47
CA SER A 663 1.93 -50.86 -67.91
C SER A 663 3.26 -50.88 -68.66
N GLY A 664 3.36 -51.74 -69.67
CA GLY A 664 4.61 -51.97 -70.42
C GLY A 664 5.57 -52.96 -69.78
N SER A 665 5.11 -53.76 -68.80
CA SER A 665 5.91 -54.79 -68.15
C SER A 665 6.48 -55.83 -69.12
N THR A 666 7.72 -56.24 -68.89
CA THR A 666 8.49 -57.14 -69.78
C THR A 666 8.76 -58.52 -69.16
N SER A 667 8.80 -58.59 -67.82
CA SER A 667 8.73 -59.86 -67.07
C SER A 667 8.02 -59.64 -65.74
N THR A 668 7.08 -60.54 -65.45
CA THR A 668 6.02 -60.42 -64.45
C THR A 668 6.09 -61.57 -63.45
N THR A 669 4.96 -61.93 -62.83
CA THR A 669 4.81 -63.05 -61.90
C THR A 669 5.09 -64.35 -62.63
N ASP A 670 6.32 -64.85 -62.43
CA ASP A 670 6.92 -65.86 -63.31
C ASP A 670 7.57 -66.99 -62.50
N ALA A 671 6.93 -68.16 -62.56
CA ALA A 671 7.41 -69.39 -61.94
C ALA A 671 8.36 -70.12 -62.91
N ARG A 672 9.65 -70.07 -62.64
CA ARG A 672 10.71 -70.68 -63.46
C ARG A 672 11.25 -71.93 -62.80
N ASP A 673 11.69 -72.89 -63.61
CA ASP A 673 12.43 -74.08 -63.19
C ASP A 673 11.74 -74.85 -62.03
N ASN A 674 12.31 -74.86 -60.82
CA ASN A 674 11.76 -75.59 -59.67
C ASN A 674 10.74 -74.80 -58.84
N ALA A 675 10.42 -73.56 -59.21
CA ALA A 675 9.46 -72.74 -58.50
C ALA A 675 8.03 -73.31 -58.55
N GLN A 676 7.31 -73.19 -57.43
CA GLN A 676 5.89 -73.48 -57.33
C GLN A 676 5.16 -72.21 -56.86
N PHE A 677 4.31 -71.64 -57.69
CA PHE A 677 3.49 -70.49 -57.34
C PHE A 677 2.06 -70.94 -57.01
N PHE A 678 1.58 -70.56 -55.84
CA PHE A 678 0.18 -70.60 -55.51
C PHE A 678 -0.34 -69.16 -55.51
N ALA A 679 -1.17 -68.81 -56.49
CA ALA A 679 -1.69 -67.46 -56.67
C ALA A 679 -3.20 -67.46 -56.50
N GLU A 680 -3.73 -66.83 -55.44
CA GLU A 680 -5.17 -66.72 -55.25
C GLU A 680 -5.68 -65.31 -54.91
N PHE A 681 -6.81 -64.91 -55.48
CA PHE A 681 -7.43 -63.60 -55.27
C PHE A 681 -6.48 -62.39 -55.45
N ASN A 682 -5.54 -62.45 -56.39
CA ASN A 682 -4.73 -61.28 -56.78
C ASN A 682 -5.43 -60.50 -57.91
N ALA A 683 -5.14 -59.20 -58.02
CA ALA A 683 -5.63 -58.32 -59.08
C ALA A 683 -4.47 -57.88 -60.00
N TYR A 684 -4.60 -58.16 -61.29
CA TYR A 684 -3.65 -57.76 -62.34
C TYR A 684 -4.33 -56.76 -63.27
N GLU A 685 -3.77 -55.56 -63.42
CA GLU A 685 -4.34 -54.49 -64.23
C GLU A 685 -3.30 -53.89 -65.19
N GLN A 686 -3.62 -53.81 -66.49
CA GLN A 686 -2.72 -53.24 -67.53
C GLN A 686 -1.35 -53.93 -67.68
N MET A 687 -1.21 -55.13 -67.10
CA MET A 687 0.00 -55.95 -67.12
C MET A 687 0.16 -56.67 -68.47
N ASN A 688 1.39 -56.84 -68.93
CA ASN A 688 1.73 -57.70 -70.07
C ASN A 688 2.36 -59.01 -69.57
N ASP A 689 1.85 -60.18 -70.01
CA ASP A 689 2.18 -61.53 -69.49
C ASP A 689 1.87 -61.73 -67.98
N PRO A 690 0.74 -61.30 -67.39
CA PRO A 690 0.59 -61.09 -65.93
C PRO A 690 0.96 -62.26 -65.00
N LEU A 691 0.72 -63.52 -65.40
CA LEU A 691 1.12 -64.72 -64.67
C LEU A 691 1.56 -65.81 -65.67
N SER A 692 2.82 -66.25 -65.57
CA SER A 692 3.43 -67.21 -66.50
C SER A 692 4.33 -68.22 -65.80
N LYS A 693 4.59 -69.36 -66.44
CA LYS A 693 5.62 -70.31 -66.02
C LYS A 693 6.58 -70.64 -67.14
N GLN A 694 7.83 -70.90 -66.79
CA GLN A 694 8.90 -71.11 -67.75
C GLN A 694 9.81 -72.27 -67.32
N ASN A 695 10.49 -72.85 -68.30
CA ASN A 695 11.62 -73.74 -68.10
C ASN A 695 12.85 -73.06 -68.70
N VAL A 696 13.63 -72.36 -67.88
CA VAL A 696 14.77 -71.54 -68.32
C VAL A 696 16.01 -72.42 -68.44
N ASP A 697 16.18 -73.36 -67.51
CA ASP A 697 17.19 -74.42 -67.57
C ASP A 697 16.52 -75.75 -67.91
N THR A 698 16.63 -76.20 -69.15
CA THR A 698 15.97 -77.42 -69.65
C THR A 698 16.42 -78.72 -68.96
N ALA A 699 17.46 -78.70 -68.13
CA ALA A 699 17.82 -79.83 -67.26
C ALA A 699 16.96 -79.92 -65.99
N LYS A 700 16.15 -78.90 -65.70
CA LYS A 700 15.22 -78.82 -64.56
C LYS A 700 13.77 -79.06 -65.03
N PRO A 701 12.83 -79.40 -64.12
CA PRO A 701 11.41 -79.35 -64.43
C PRO A 701 11.00 -77.92 -64.80
N ALA A 702 9.88 -77.77 -65.51
CA ALA A 702 9.24 -76.47 -65.67
C ALA A 702 8.62 -75.99 -64.35
N GLY A 703 8.56 -74.67 -64.16
CA GLY A 703 7.87 -74.08 -63.02
C GLY A 703 6.39 -74.48 -62.98
N ARG A 704 5.80 -74.50 -61.79
CA ARG A 704 4.42 -74.94 -61.56
C ARG A 704 3.57 -73.82 -61.00
N ILE A 705 2.33 -73.73 -61.47
CA ILE A 705 1.36 -72.71 -61.03
C ILE A 705 0.04 -73.35 -60.65
N ARG A 706 -0.53 -72.84 -59.56
CA ARG A 706 -1.93 -73.02 -59.18
C ARG A 706 -2.58 -71.65 -59.07
N ALA A 707 -3.53 -71.33 -59.94
CA ALA A 707 -4.23 -70.04 -59.89
C ALA A 707 -5.71 -70.21 -59.48
N ILE A 708 -6.19 -69.45 -58.51
CA ILE A 708 -7.60 -69.50 -58.03
C ILE A 708 -8.16 -68.10 -57.87
N SER A 709 -9.29 -67.80 -58.53
CA SER A 709 -10.04 -66.53 -58.35
C SER A 709 -9.22 -65.23 -58.52
N ASN A 710 -8.17 -65.23 -59.34
CA ASN A 710 -7.43 -64.01 -59.67
C ASN A 710 -8.20 -63.18 -60.71
N LEU A 711 -8.17 -61.85 -60.57
CA LEU A 711 -8.77 -60.90 -61.49
C LEU A 711 -7.73 -60.38 -62.49
N PHE A 712 -8.07 -60.38 -63.78
CA PHE A 712 -7.21 -59.88 -64.85
C PHE A 712 -7.97 -58.84 -65.68
N THR A 713 -7.54 -57.58 -65.61
CA THR A 713 -8.21 -56.43 -66.23
C THR A 713 -7.27 -55.75 -67.21
N ASN A 714 -7.70 -55.61 -68.47
CA ASN A 714 -6.91 -54.97 -69.55
C ASN A 714 -5.47 -55.50 -69.70
N CYS A 715 -5.24 -56.77 -69.33
CA CYS A 715 -3.93 -57.41 -69.47
C CYS A 715 -3.67 -57.83 -70.92
N THR A 716 -2.41 -57.85 -71.33
CA THR A 716 -1.96 -58.12 -72.71
C THR A 716 -0.84 -59.17 -72.73
N GLY A 717 -0.35 -59.52 -73.92
CA GLY A 717 0.75 -60.48 -74.10
C GLY A 717 0.27 -61.92 -74.22
N LYS A 718 1.02 -62.85 -73.62
CA LYS A 718 0.72 -64.28 -73.55
C LYS A 718 -0.58 -64.53 -72.77
N ALA A 719 -1.26 -65.62 -73.14
CA ALA A 719 -2.37 -66.14 -72.36
C ALA A 719 -1.90 -66.48 -70.93
N VAL A 720 -2.70 -66.09 -69.95
CA VAL A 720 -2.45 -66.34 -68.52
C VAL A 720 -2.36 -67.84 -68.27
N ASP A 721 -1.31 -68.31 -67.57
CA ASP A 721 -1.32 -69.68 -67.06
C ASP A 721 -2.26 -69.74 -65.85
N VAL A 722 -3.49 -70.22 -66.10
CA VAL A 722 -4.53 -70.41 -65.08
C VAL A 722 -4.19 -71.52 -64.07
N GLY A 723 -3.04 -72.19 -64.22
CA GLY A 723 -2.41 -72.98 -63.17
C GLY A 723 -3.25 -74.13 -62.64
N THR A 724 -3.17 -75.29 -63.29
CA THR A 724 -3.78 -76.53 -62.80
C THR A 724 -2.80 -77.43 -62.03
N ASP A 725 -1.54 -77.02 -61.87
CA ASP A 725 -0.47 -77.86 -61.31
C ASP A 725 -0.67 -78.12 -59.80
N ALA A 726 -0.15 -79.25 -59.32
CA ALA A 726 -0.03 -79.52 -57.90
C ALA A 726 1.15 -78.72 -57.30
N VAL A 727 0.83 -77.83 -56.35
CA VAL A 727 1.77 -76.96 -55.64
C VAL A 727 1.61 -77.09 -54.13
N SER A 728 2.60 -76.59 -53.37
CA SER A 728 2.58 -76.56 -51.91
C SER A 728 1.34 -75.85 -51.34
N THR A 729 0.72 -76.43 -50.31
CA THR A 729 -0.35 -75.78 -49.53
C THR A 729 0.26 -74.91 -48.42
N PRO A 730 -0.16 -73.64 -48.26
CA PRO A 730 0.34 -72.77 -47.20
C PRO A 730 0.01 -73.32 -45.81
N ALA A 731 1.02 -73.47 -44.95
CA ALA A 731 0.90 -74.14 -43.65
C ALA A 731 0.28 -73.27 -42.52
N TYR A 732 -0.47 -72.23 -42.87
CA TYR A 732 -1.01 -71.22 -41.97
C TYR A 732 -2.42 -70.80 -42.39
N SER A 733 -3.18 -70.19 -41.49
CA SER A 733 -4.44 -69.51 -41.82
C SER A 733 -4.15 -68.13 -42.41
N TYR A 734 -4.96 -67.71 -43.36
CA TYR A 734 -4.85 -66.40 -44.02
C TYR A 734 -6.23 -65.89 -44.43
N GLU A 735 -6.34 -64.59 -44.56
CA GLU A 735 -7.56 -63.88 -44.97
C GLU A 735 -7.46 -63.45 -46.43
N LEU A 736 -8.59 -63.52 -47.13
CA LEU A 736 -8.73 -63.22 -48.54
C LEU A 736 -9.82 -62.16 -48.74
N LEU A 737 -9.41 -60.99 -49.23
CA LEU A 737 -10.34 -59.99 -49.75
C LEU A 737 -11.00 -60.49 -51.06
N PRO A 738 -12.23 -60.04 -51.39
CA PRO A 738 -12.77 -60.16 -52.74
C PRO A 738 -11.79 -59.60 -53.79
N ALA A 739 -11.64 -60.28 -54.93
CA ALA A 739 -10.58 -59.95 -55.89
C ALA A 739 -10.77 -58.56 -56.55
N GLU A 740 -12.02 -58.10 -56.61
CA GLU A 740 -12.43 -56.75 -57.02
C GLU A 740 -11.99 -55.64 -56.03
N ASP A 741 -11.93 -55.94 -54.74
CA ASP A 741 -11.60 -54.97 -53.69
C ASP A 741 -10.08 -54.84 -53.46
N VAL A 742 -9.29 -55.84 -53.91
CA VAL A 742 -7.83 -55.90 -53.74
C VAL A 742 -7.12 -54.62 -54.18
N ALA A 743 -7.53 -54.04 -55.32
CA ALA A 743 -6.95 -52.79 -55.80
C ALA A 743 -7.24 -51.61 -54.87
N ILE A 744 -8.42 -51.55 -54.26
CA ILE A 744 -8.84 -50.49 -53.33
C ILE A 744 -8.02 -50.59 -52.04
N TYR A 745 -7.98 -51.75 -51.40
CA TYR A 745 -7.24 -51.93 -50.15
C TYR A 745 -5.73 -51.79 -50.34
N SER A 746 -5.16 -52.34 -51.41
CA SER A 746 -3.72 -52.23 -51.68
C SER A 746 -3.31 -50.78 -51.92
N THR A 747 -4.08 -50.00 -52.69
CA THR A 747 -3.78 -48.56 -52.91
C THR A 747 -3.99 -47.68 -51.68
N GLN A 748 -4.84 -48.11 -50.74
CA GLN A 748 -5.12 -47.36 -49.51
C GLN A 748 -4.11 -47.60 -48.39
N PHE A 749 -3.60 -48.84 -48.25
CA PHE A 749 -2.85 -49.27 -47.07
C PHE A 749 -1.44 -49.79 -47.35
N ALA A 750 -1.09 -50.10 -48.60
CA ALA A 750 0.26 -50.53 -48.92
C ALA A 750 1.27 -49.36 -48.86
N GLY A 751 2.52 -49.69 -48.53
CA GLY A 751 3.59 -48.70 -48.40
C GLY A 751 3.68 -48.05 -47.02
N ASN A 752 4.64 -47.13 -46.89
CA ASN A 752 4.90 -46.40 -45.64
C ASN A 752 3.99 -45.18 -45.52
N THR A 753 2.76 -45.38 -45.07
CA THR A 753 1.80 -44.28 -44.87
C THR A 753 2.00 -43.54 -43.54
N ALA A 754 2.40 -44.26 -42.47
CA ALA A 754 2.50 -43.71 -41.12
C ALA A 754 3.58 -44.39 -40.25
N GLY A 755 4.66 -44.89 -40.85
CA GLY A 755 5.73 -45.59 -40.15
C GLY A 755 5.22 -46.87 -39.50
N ALA A 756 5.67 -47.12 -38.27
CA ALA A 756 5.24 -48.21 -37.41
C ALA A 756 3.77 -48.14 -36.97
N THR A 757 3.04 -47.07 -37.31
CA THR A 757 1.59 -46.94 -37.11
C THR A 757 0.77 -47.16 -38.39
N SER A 758 1.43 -47.52 -39.51
CA SER A 758 0.74 -47.91 -40.74
C SER A 758 -0.23 -49.08 -40.47
N GLY A 759 -1.48 -48.91 -40.90
CA GLY A 759 -2.60 -49.73 -40.45
C GLY A 759 -2.66 -51.12 -41.10
N THR A 760 -3.05 -52.11 -40.30
CA THR A 760 -3.49 -53.44 -40.76
C THR A 760 -4.97 -53.63 -40.42
N PRO A 761 -5.80 -54.10 -41.37
CA PRO A 761 -7.08 -54.73 -41.03
C PRO A 761 -6.89 -55.86 -40.02
N SER A 762 -7.89 -56.09 -39.15
CA SER A 762 -7.85 -57.15 -38.15
C SER A 762 -7.94 -58.53 -38.80
N ALA A 763 -6.81 -59.21 -38.96
CA ALA A 763 -6.75 -60.54 -39.56
C ALA A 763 -7.56 -61.58 -38.77
N ARG A 764 -8.58 -62.16 -39.41
CA ARG A 764 -9.33 -63.33 -38.94
C ARG A 764 -8.51 -64.60 -39.16
N SER A 765 -8.81 -65.64 -38.38
CA SER A 765 -8.15 -66.94 -38.49
C SER A 765 -9.11 -68.09 -38.30
N ALA A 766 -8.83 -69.23 -38.92
CA ALA A 766 -9.57 -70.47 -38.72
C ALA A 766 -8.61 -71.67 -38.68
N SER A 767 -9.08 -72.79 -38.13
CA SER A 767 -8.35 -74.07 -38.12
C SER A 767 -9.26 -75.22 -38.56
N ILE A 768 -8.67 -76.37 -38.85
CA ILE A 768 -9.40 -77.62 -39.09
C ILE A 768 -9.17 -78.56 -37.91
N THR A 769 -10.24 -79.10 -37.35
CA THR A 769 -10.17 -80.28 -36.46
C THR A 769 -10.55 -81.54 -37.22
N GLY A 770 -9.95 -82.66 -36.85
CA GLY A 770 -10.05 -83.92 -37.58
C GLY A 770 -9.23 -85.03 -36.89
N PRO A 771 -8.98 -86.17 -37.56
CA PRO A 771 -8.19 -87.25 -36.98
C PRO A 771 -6.74 -86.80 -36.72
N ALA A 772 -6.21 -87.18 -35.55
CA ALA A 772 -4.85 -86.87 -35.12
C ALA A 772 -3.81 -87.74 -35.86
N ALA A 773 -3.60 -87.44 -37.15
CA ALA A 773 -2.76 -88.16 -38.12
C ALA A 773 -3.20 -89.60 -38.44
N ALA A 774 -2.57 -90.16 -39.50
CA ALA A 774 -2.61 -91.57 -39.93
C ALA A 774 -3.96 -92.29 -39.81
N VAL A 775 -4.87 -92.05 -40.76
CA VAL A 775 -6.16 -92.76 -40.83
C VAL A 775 -5.97 -94.14 -41.45
N VAL A 776 -6.44 -95.19 -40.77
CA VAL A 776 -6.37 -96.59 -41.25
C VAL A 776 -7.19 -96.74 -42.55
N PRO A 777 -6.70 -97.48 -43.57
CA PRO A 777 -7.45 -97.74 -44.80
C PRO A 777 -8.87 -98.26 -44.52
N GLY A 778 -9.85 -97.73 -45.25
CA GLY A 778 -11.25 -98.09 -45.09
C GLY A 778 -12.01 -97.33 -43.98
N ALA A 779 -11.33 -96.77 -42.99
CA ALA A 779 -11.98 -96.06 -41.87
C ALA A 779 -12.61 -94.72 -42.30
N SER A 780 -13.69 -94.33 -41.62
CA SER A 780 -14.35 -93.03 -41.83
C SER A 780 -13.80 -91.96 -40.88
N PHE A 781 -13.79 -90.70 -41.32
CA PHE A 781 -13.48 -89.55 -40.46
C PHE A 781 -14.24 -88.29 -40.89
N VAL A 782 -14.32 -87.31 -39.99
CA VAL A 782 -14.93 -86.01 -40.23
C VAL A 782 -13.88 -84.93 -40.00
N LEU A 783 -13.79 -83.99 -40.94
CA LEU A 783 -13.09 -82.72 -40.78
C LEU A 783 -14.10 -81.64 -40.42
N THR A 784 -13.76 -80.77 -39.48
CA THR A 784 -14.61 -79.66 -39.04
C THR A 784 -13.84 -78.36 -39.15
N ALA A 785 -14.42 -77.38 -39.85
CA ALA A 785 -13.91 -76.03 -39.91
C ALA A 785 -14.20 -75.32 -38.58
N VAL A 786 -13.17 -74.69 -38.00
CA VAL A 786 -13.26 -73.96 -36.73
C VAL A 786 -12.84 -72.51 -36.96
N PRO A 787 -13.78 -71.61 -37.32
CA PRO A 787 -13.59 -70.17 -37.26
C PRO A 787 -13.19 -69.69 -35.86
N ALA A 788 -12.22 -68.80 -35.77
CA ALA A 788 -11.93 -68.07 -34.53
C ALA A 788 -12.52 -66.66 -34.61
N SER A 789 -13.40 -66.32 -33.67
CA SER A 789 -14.03 -64.99 -33.52
C SER A 789 -14.94 -64.49 -34.67
N PHE A 790 -15.36 -65.36 -35.59
CA PHE A 790 -16.38 -65.04 -36.61
C PHE A 790 -17.29 -66.24 -36.92
N THR A 791 -18.41 -65.99 -37.58
CA THR A 791 -19.32 -67.03 -38.10
C THR A 791 -19.15 -67.15 -39.61
N GLY A 792 -18.86 -68.36 -40.11
CA GLY A 792 -18.75 -68.63 -41.54
C GLY A 792 -20.12 -68.75 -42.22
N THR A 793 -20.32 -68.02 -43.32
CA THR A 793 -21.55 -67.96 -44.13
C THR A 793 -21.53 -68.94 -45.31
N SER A 794 -20.36 -69.31 -45.80
CA SER A 794 -20.14 -70.33 -46.83
C SER A 794 -18.84 -71.08 -46.58
N TYR A 795 -18.72 -72.29 -47.14
CA TYR A 795 -17.51 -73.11 -47.01
C TYR A 795 -17.15 -73.72 -48.36
N GLN A 796 -15.86 -73.94 -48.61
CA GLN A 796 -15.37 -74.75 -49.73
C GLN A 796 -14.11 -75.49 -49.29
N TRP A 797 -14.22 -76.81 -49.12
CA TRP A 797 -13.07 -77.65 -48.77
C TRP A 797 -12.15 -77.86 -49.99
N ARG A 798 -10.85 -77.93 -49.72
CA ARG A 798 -9.78 -78.16 -50.70
C ARG A 798 -8.89 -79.32 -50.21
N LEU A 799 -8.40 -80.13 -51.14
CA LEU A 799 -7.34 -81.12 -50.91
C LEU A 799 -6.16 -80.78 -51.83
N ASN A 800 -4.97 -80.57 -51.27
CA ASN A 800 -3.76 -80.16 -52.00
C ASN A 800 -3.98 -78.94 -52.93
N ASN A 801 -4.78 -77.96 -52.47
CA ASN A 801 -5.24 -76.78 -53.22
C ASN A 801 -6.22 -77.04 -54.39
N PHE A 802 -6.81 -78.24 -54.49
CA PHE A 802 -7.92 -78.56 -55.40
C PHE A 802 -9.26 -78.53 -54.67
N ASN A 803 -10.25 -77.80 -55.18
CA ASN A 803 -11.60 -77.79 -54.61
C ASN A 803 -12.20 -79.20 -54.63
N ILE A 804 -12.72 -79.65 -53.49
CA ILE A 804 -13.49 -80.89 -53.38
C ILE A 804 -14.92 -80.58 -53.82
N SER A 805 -15.37 -81.21 -54.91
CA SER A 805 -16.70 -80.97 -55.47
C SER A 805 -17.81 -81.27 -54.46
N GLY A 806 -18.76 -80.34 -54.29
CA GLY A 806 -19.89 -80.46 -53.37
C GLY A 806 -19.57 -80.27 -51.88
N ALA A 807 -18.29 -80.21 -51.48
CA ALA A 807 -17.89 -80.07 -50.08
C ALA A 807 -18.02 -78.61 -49.58
N THR A 808 -19.26 -78.19 -49.32
CA THR A 808 -19.65 -76.79 -49.07
C THR A 808 -20.21 -76.51 -47.67
N SER A 809 -20.10 -77.49 -46.76
CA SER A 809 -20.54 -77.39 -45.37
C SER A 809 -19.39 -77.09 -44.40
N SER A 810 -19.71 -76.66 -43.17
CA SER A 810 -18.74 -76.47 -42.09
C SER A 810 -18.04 -77.75 -41.63
N THR A 811 -18.57 -78.92 -42.03
CA THR A 811 -17.94 -80.23 -41.89
C THR A 811 -17.79 -80.92 -43.24
N TYR A 812 -16.79 -81.77 -43.36
CA TYR A 812 -16.59 -82.65 -44.51
C TYR A 812 -16.27 -84.07 -44.04
N SER A 813 -17.10 -85.02 -44.45
CA SER A 813 -17.01 -86.43 -44.05
C SER A 813 -16.37 -87.26 -45.15
N VAL A 814 -15.28 -87.96 -44.82
CA VAL A 814 -14.70 -89.00 -45.68
C VAL A 814 -15.21 -90.34 -45.19
N ALA A 815 -16.09 -90.98 -45.98
CA ALA A 815 -16.76 -92.22 -45.58
C ALA A 815 -15.82 -93.43 -45.56
N SER A 816 -14.76 -93.45 -46.37
CA SER A 816 -13.80 -94.53 -46.42
C SER A 816 -12.42 -94.03 -46.85
N MET A 817 -11.42 -94.13 -45.97
CA MET A 817 -10.06 -93.66 -46.24
C MET A 817 -9.39 -94.47 -47.35
N GLN A 818 -8.83 -93.77 -48.34
CA GLN A 818 -8.17 -94.32 -49.52
C GLN A 818 -6.97 -93.43 -49.89
N ALA A 819 -6.09 -93.92 -50.77
CA ALA A 819 -4.93 -93.16 -51.24
C ALA A 819 -5.29 -91.78 -51.85
N ALA A 820 -6.45 -91.67 -52.53
CA ALA A 820 -6.95 -90.41 -53.08
C ALA A 820 -7.39 -89.37 -52.02
N HIS A 821 -7.56 -89.79 -50.76
CA HIS A 821 -7.89 -88.92 -49.62
C HIS A 821 -6.64 -88.54 -48.79
N VAL A 822 -5.44 -88.90 -49.26
CA VAL A 822 -4.16 -88.50 -48.63
C VAL A 822 -3.75 -87.13 -49.12
N GLY A 823 -3.37 -86.26 -48.20
CA GLY A 823 -2.81 -84.94 -48.52
C GLY A 823 -3.16 -83.88 -47.49
N THR A 824 -3.02 -82.63 -47.91
CA THR A 824 -3.23 -81.46 -47.07
C THR A 824 -4.62 -80.88 -47.35
N TYR A 825 -5.49 -80.94 -46.34
CA TYR A 825 -6.83 -80.36 -46.40
C TYR A 825 -6.79 -78.90 -45.94
N SER A 826 -7.43 -78.01 -46.69
CA SER A 826 -7.76 -76.64 -46.26
C SER A 826 -9.24 -76.37 -46.53
N VAL A 827 -9.79 -75.29 -45.95
CA VAL A 827 -11.17 -74.87 -46.19
C VAL A 827 -11.21 -73.36 -46.29
N VAL A 828 -11.82 -72.86 -47.36
CA VAL A 828 -12.16 -71.44 -47.54
C VAL A 828 -13.50 -71.21 -46.85
N ILE A 829 -13.58 -70.18 -46.01
CA ILE A 829 -14.76 -69.86 -45.23
C ILE A 829 -15.18 -68.43 -45.57
N GLY A 830 -16.31 -68.25 -46.26
CA GLY A 830 -16.88 -66.93 -46.48
C GLY A 830 -17.41 -66.32 -45.19
N THR A 831 -17.35 -65.00 -45.08
CA THR A 831 -17.81 -64.27 -43.89
C THR A 831 -19.05 -63.41 -44.20
N ALA A 832 -19.64 -62.80 -43.18
CA ALA A 832 -20.79 -61.90 -43.36
C ALA A 832 -20.42 -60.54 -43.99
N SER A 833 -19.14 -60.16 -44.03
CA SER A 833 -18.66 -58.91 -44.63
C SER A 833 -18.26 -59.04 -46.10
N GLY A 834 -18.29 -60.26 -46.67
CA GLY A 834 -17.91 -60.54 -48.06
C GLY A 834 -16.51 -61.17 -48.19
N ASP A 835 -15.63 -60.91 -47.23
CA ASP A 835 -14.27 -61.50 -47.19
C ASP A 835 -14.31 -63.00 -46.91
N TYR A 836 -13.19 -63.68 -47.18
CA TYR A 836 -13.01 -65.11 -46.93
C TYR A 836 -11.82 -65.36 -46.00
N VAL A 837 -11.85 -66.47 -45.26
CA VAL A 837 -10.73 -66.92 -44.42
C VAL A 837 -10.39 -68.35 -44.81
N VAL A 838 -9.13 -68.60 -45.16
CA VAL A 838 -8.62 -69.97 -45.34
C VAL A 838 -8.08 -70.46 -44.00
N ALA A 839 -8.60 -71.60 -43.56
CA ALA A 839 -8.15 -72.21 -42.31
C ALA A 839 -6.71 -72.76 -42.42
N SER A 840 -5.97 -72.71 -41.31
CA SER A 840 -4.71 -73.46 -41.15
C SER A 840 -4.95 -74.91 -41.54
N PRO A 841 -4.18 -75.47 -42.49
CA PRO A 841 -4.50 -76.76 -43.07
C PRO A 841 -4.21 -77.92 -42.12
N LEU A 842 -4.90 -79.04 -42.35
CA LEU A 842 -4.64 -80.31 -41.68
C LEU A 842 -4.10 -81.33 -42.69
N ALA A 843 -2.90 -81.85 -42.43
CA ALA A 843 -2.35 -82.97 -43.21
C ALA A 843 -2.96 -84.30 -42.74
N VAL A 844 -3.51 -85.08 -43.66
CA VAL A 844 -4.06 -86.42 -43.42
C VAL A 844 -3.23 -87.44 -44.20
N SER A 845 -2.68 -88.40 -43.48
CA SER A 845 -1.88 -89.50 -44.02
C SER A 845 -2.63 -90.84 -43.93
N LEU A 846 -2.22 -91.82 -44.75
CA LEU A 846 -2.70 -93.19 -44.66
C LEU A 846 -1.89 -93.96 -43.61
N GLY A 847 -2.58 -94.61 -42.68
CA GLY A 847 -1.96 -95.52 -41.71
C GLY A 847 -1.67 -96.91 -42.30
N SER A 848 -0.82 -97.70 -41.64
CA SER A 848 -0.66 -99.12 -41.97
C SER A 848 -1.86 -99.93 -41.49
N SER A 849 -2.42 -100.79 -42.35
CA SER A 849 -3.44 -101.76 -41.95
C SER A 849 -2.80 -102.88 -41.12
N THR A 850 -3.15 -102.99 -39.83
CA THR A 850 -2.86 -104.19 -39.05
C THR A 850 -3.83 -105.31 -39.44
N SER A 851 -3.45 -106.11 -40.44
CA SER A 851 -4.07 -107.41 -40.66
C SER A 851 -3.72 -108.33 -39.50
N GLY A 852 -4.72 -108.78 -38.75
CA GLY A 852 -4.51 -109.81 -37.74
C GLY A 852 -4.19 -111.14 -38.42
N ASP A 853 -2.94 -111.58 -38.33
CA ASP A 853 -2.53 -112.91 -38.72
C ASP A 853 -1.97 -113.66 -37.50
N THR A 854 -2.36 -114.93 -37.35
CA THR A 854 -2.08 -115.74 -36.16
C THR A 854 -0.85 -116.61 -36.39
N GLY A 855 0.31 -116.20 -35.84
CA GLY A 855 1.54 -116.98 -35.90
C GLY A 855 2.48 -116.65 -34.73
N GLY A 856 2.98 -117.68 -34.03
CA GLY A 856 3.77 -117.51 -32.80
C GLY A 856 5.28 -117.59 -32.97
N SER A 857 6.00 -117.28 -31.88
CA SER A 857 7.44 -117.52 -31.61
C SER A 857 8.45 -116.89 -32.61
N SER A 858 9.38 -116.05 -32.17
CA SER A 858 10.54 -116.51 -31.38
C SER A 858 11.40 -115.34 -30.85
N SER A 859 12.43 -115.65 -30.07
CA SER A 859 13.19 -114.76 -29.18
C SER A 859 14.56 -114.29 -29.69
N SER A 860 14.93 -113.04 -29.37
CA SER A 860 16.30 -112.57 -29.03
C SER A 860 16.27 -111.04 -28.75
N SER A 861 16.45 -110.54 -27.51
CA SER A 861 17.73 -110.16 -26.85
C SER A 861 18.64 -109.23 -27.68
N GLY A 862 19.07 -108.03 -27.25
CA GLY A 862 18.88 -107.16 -26.06
C GLY A 862 19.21 -105.70 -26.48
N SER A 863 19.49 -104.67 -25.66
CA SER A 863 19.58 -104.51 -24.19
C SER A 863 19.59 -103.01 -23.80
N SER A 864 18.77 -102.64 -22.80
CA SER A 864 19.05 -101.71 -21.66
C SER A 864 19.52 -100.25 -21.84
N SER A 865 18.65 -99.30 -21.43
CA SER A 865 18.86 -98.30 -20.32
C SER A 865 17.62 -97.39 -20.23
N SER A 866 16.73 -97.53 -19.22
CA SER A 866 16.71 -96.78 -17.92
C SER A 866 16.87 -95.26 -18.06
N SER A 867 16.04 -94.37 -17.51
CA SER A 867 14.95 -94.43 -16.50
C SER A 867 14.08 -93.16 -16.69
N GLY A 868 12.85 -92.98 -16.21
CA GLY A 868 12.05 -93.64 -15.19
C GLY A 868 11.13 -92.56 -14.59
N SER A 869 9.82 -92.65 -14.86
CA SER A 869 8.81 -91.63 -14.50
C SER A 869 7.98 -92.07 -13.29
N THR A 870 7.52 -91.13 -12.47
CA THR A 870 6.36 -91.35 -11.58
C THR A 870 5.63 -90.05 -11.24
N THR A 871 4.31 -90.06 -11.47
CA THR A 871 3.34 -89.06 -11.05
C THR A 871 2.75 -89.40 -9.68
N VAL A 872 2.41 -88.41 -8.85
CA VAL A 872 1.51 -88.58 -7.68
C VAL A 872 0.54 -87.40 -7.59
N THR A 873 -0.72 -87.70 -7.25
CA THR A 873 -1.87 -86.81 -7.10
C THR A 873 -2.03 -86.23 -5.67
N PRO A 874 -2.90 -85.22 -5.44
CA PRO A 874 -2.91 -84.44 -4.20
C PRO A 874 -3.77 -85.02 -3.07
N ALA A 875 -3.59 -84.50 -1.86
CA ALA A 875 -4.40 -84.78 -0.68
C ALA A 875 -5.02 -83.50 -0.08
N ALA A 876 -6.15 -83.66 0.59
CA ALA A 876 -6.85 -82.60 1.33
C ALA A 876 -7.35 -83.16 2.67
N SER A 877 -7.42 -82.32 3.71
CA SER A 877 -8.08 -82.67 4.98
C SER A 877 -8.54 -81.45 5.79
N SER A 878 -9.85 -81.42 6.08
CA SER A 878 -10.54 -81.09 7.37
C SER A 878 -10.02 -79.94 8.25
N GLY A 879 -10.82 -78.95 8.68
CA GLY A 879 -12.06 -79.00 9.49
C GLY A 879 -11.96 -77.86 10.55
N SER A 880 -12.97 -77.37 11.28
CA SER A 880 -14.40 -77.72 11.47
C SER A 880 -15.21 -76.47 11.91
N SER A 881 -16.55 -76.59 12.01
CA SER A 881 -17.49 -75.87 12.94
C SER A 881 -17.33 -74.35 13.20
N GLY A 882 -18.35 -73.49 13.15
CA GLY A 882 -19.80 -73.71 13.05
C GLY A 882 -20.55 -72.69 13.93
N GLY A 883 -21.79 -72.35 13.56
CA GLY A 883 -22.79 -71.72 14.44
C GLY A 883 -23.22 -70.32 14.02
N GLY A 884 -24.52 -70.14 13.74
CA GLY A 884 -25.13 -68.83 13.47
C GLY A 884 -25.84 -68.24 14.69
N GLY A 885 -26.30 -66.99 14.58
CA GLY A 885 -27.13 -66.35 15.61
C GLY A 885 -27.15 -64.82 15.51
N ALA A 886 -28.20 -64.27 14.90
CA ALA A 886 -28.67 -62.90 15.15
C ALA A 886 -29.87 -62.97 16.14
N PRO A 887 -30.51 -61.86 16.57
CA PRO A 887 -30.21 -60.42 16.43
C PRO A 887 -30.31 -59.64 17.78
N GLY A 888 -30.16 -58.30 17.76
CA GLY A 888 -30.89 -57.44 18.74
C GLY A 888 -30.12 -56.32 19.47
N MET A 889 -30.54 -55.07 19.19
CA MET A 889 -30.62 -53.83 20.00
C MET A 889 -30.12 -53.83 21.48
N GLY A 890 -29.60 -52.73 22.05
CA GLY A 890 -29.45 -51.34 21.58
C GLY A 890 -29.19 -50.34 22.75
N TYR A 891 -29.11 -49.03 22.45
CA TYR A 891 -28.75 -47.87 23.31
C TYR A 891 -27.24 -47.69 23.59
N LEU A 892 -26.67 -46.46 23.59
CA LEU A 892 -27.26 -45.12 23.82
C LEU A 892 -26.54 -43.98 23.04
N ALA A 893 -27.30 -43.08 22.38
CA ALA A 893 -27.01 -41.66 22.02
C ALA A 893 -25.76 -41.24 21.17
N ALA A 894 -25.75 -40.18 20.35
CA ALA A 894 -26.79 -39.32 19.74
C ALA A 894 -26.21 -38.28 18.73
N LEU A 895 -26.93 -37.96 17.63
CA LEU A 895 -26.97 -36.69 16.83
C LEU A 895 -25.64 -36.16 16.21
N LEU A 896 -25.48 -35.44 15.08
CA LEU A 896 -26.24 -34.84 13.94
C LEU A 896 -25.18 -34.63 12.80
N LEU A 897 -25.42 -34.40 11.51
CA LEU A 897 -26.50 -34.70 10.55
C LEU A 897 -25.95 -34.44 9.11
N LEU A 898 -26.62 -34.97 8.06
CA LEU A 898 -26.37 -34.68 6.64
C LEU A 898 -27.31 -33.56 6.13
N SER A 899 -27.01 -32.89 5.00
CA SER A 899 -27.98 -32.61 3.91
C SER A 899 -27.51 -31.59 2.87
N ALA A 900 -27.81 -31.85 1.58
CA ALA A 900 -28.05 -30.84 0.55
C ALA A 900 -28.70 -31.46 -0.70
N LEU A 901 -29.99 -31.19 -0.95
CA LEU A 901 -30.57 -31.20 -2.30
C LEU A 901 -31.96 -30.52 -2.37
N ARG A 902 -32.14 -29.71 -3.43
CA ARG A 902 -33.38 -29.15 -4.01
C ARG A 902 -34.09 -27.91 -3.41
N GLN A 903 -33.89 -26.80 -4.15
CA GLN A 903 -34.90 -25.96 -4.82
C GLN A 903 -35.64 -24.80 -4.11
N LEU A 904 -35.85 -23.77 -4.95
CA LEU A 904 -36.89 -22.72 -4.99
C LEU A 904 -36.72 -21.36 -4.24
N ALA A 905 -36.11 -20.41 -4.98
CA ALA A 905 -36.61 -19.06 -5.34
C ALA A 905 -37.03 -17.98 -4.30
N HIS A 906 -36.71 -16.72 -4.68
CA HIS A 906 -37.21 -15.41 -4.18
C HIS A 906 -36.84 -14.99 -2.73
N ARG A 907 -36.18 -13.85 -2.44
CA ARG A 907 -36.22 -12.51 -3.08
C ARG A 907 -35.03 -11.62 -2.64
N ASN A 908 -34.64 -10.72 -3.56
CA ASN A 908 -33.94 -9.41 -3.43
C ASN A 908 -33.66 -8.87 -2.00
N ALA A 909 -32.53 -8.23 -1.70
CA ALA A 909 -31.95 -7.12 -2.47
C ALA A 909 -30.48 -6.78 -2.10
N ARG A 910 -29.72 -6.27 -3.07
CA ARG A 910 -28.63 -5.30 -2.85
C ARG A 910 -28.85 -4.11 -3.79
N LYS A 911 -28.47 -2.93 -3.30
CA LYS A 911 -28.65 -1.63 -3.96
C LYS A 911 -27.75 -1.52 -5.19
N ASN A 912 -28.32 -1.11 -6.31
CA ASN A 912 -28.07 0.23 -6.88
C ASN A 912 -29.39 0.99 -6.79
#